data_AF-A0A818Z8Z5-F1
#
_entry.id   AF-A0A818Z8Z5-F1
#
_cell.length_a   1.000
_cell.length_b   1.000
_cell.length_c   1.000
_cell.angle_alpha   90.00
_cell.angle_beta   90.00
_cell.angle_gamma   90.00
#
_symmetry.space_group_name_H-M   'P 1'
#
loop_
_entity.id
_entity.type
_entity.pdbx_description
1 polymer ?
#
loop_
_entity_poly.entity_id
_entity_poly.type
_entity_poly.pdbx_seq_one_letter_code
_entity_poly.pdbx_strand_id
1 'polypeptide(L)'
;GWLVDFINRFGDLGGFDKLLTRFTSPENKLTISIVIALLKPWGLCYEYLTQSTIKKYFAPIIEFVPQYLNQLAENEFKVEAKTESKSDTLSAVIKWLRHLASRLPDNDKACRDLDELRLKMVLRLLQTNSFSSKMNALNELHKLIPSLSPIHRSTINRLDDNEGLTPEKFIKWIQDHEILDIVLRDCLHQPQYVEKLERILRFMIKEQALSRNDLAKIWNSSCGKHEAIEKNVHDLLAKLAWDFSPEQLEQLFDCFRESWTKASKKQREKLLELIRRLAEDDKEGLMANKVLELLWNIAHENNFPNEIIDQALAAHLKILDYSCLSEKEKTKLSWIDRMMEDVKQDQHVIISLKQMREICTQFSEHGYPHNMPRMSYPLNRISLMEILEKKHKLTRVITENLCCYMDNTRQYREETKKILPPEDYYPDGRFNHNQQINERLLFLKFILKEGRQYLSFDLMKMIWMSLAEQAVYPYDREQCFRWFADTIDEVGFDLKGGKDFFQNHFMKLEPHLLTDFGMNCFDRFFKSVNTQSHKLIQKRRSIRLLNDQDLIGIEYLWKLVLNGTDIVAHRGIQLIKEIYTNINSSLKNDIKRIHQTFLQECFKRLQNVYETIKIKTNPIIHQQKLNTLIRILTILREYLAECDYSYHKERSILPMSRAFRGRSVTVIIRLNTGQNRQTEDFEYASHTNETWGHIRRMIYLRY
;
A
#
# COMPACT_ATOMS: atom_id res chain seq x y z
N GLY A 1 1.66 -75.20 5.24
CA GLY A 1 0.99 -73.95 4.83
C GLY A 1 1.62 -73.56 3.54
N TRP A 2 0.84 -73.29 2.48
CA TRP A 2 1.29 -73.48 1.09
C TRP A 2 2.65 -72.85 0.75
N LEU A 3 2.96 -71.66 1.27
CA LEU A 3 4.26 -71.00 1.10
C LEU A 3 5.43 -71.77 1.76
N VAL A 4 5.25 -72.26 2.99
CA VAL A 4 6.24 -73.08 3.71
C VAL A 4 6.48 -74.39 2.97
N ASP A 5 5.43 -74.98 2.41
CA ASP A 5 5.52 -76.24 1.66
C ASP A 5 6.33 -76.05 0.36
N PHE A 6 6.18 -74.91 -0.31
CA PHE A 6 7.02 -74.54 -1.46
C PHE A 6 8.48 -74.23 -1.09
N ILE A 7 8.71 -73.54 0.04
CA ILE A 7 10.07 -73.25 0.53
C ILE A 7 10.81 -74.56 0.82
N ASN A 8 10.15 -75.50 1.50
CA ASN A 8 10.70 -76.82 1.79
C ASN A 8 10.96 -77.60 0.49
N ARG A 9 10.00 -77.63 -0.43
CA ARG A 9 10.17 -78.29 -1.73
C ARG A 9 11.30 -77.69 -2.56
N PHE A 10 11.51 -76.37 -2.50
CA PHE A 10 12.65 -75.71 -3.13
C PHE A 10 13.97 -76.16 -2.52
N GLY A 11 14.03 -76.31 -1.20
CA GLY A 11 15.17 -76.87 -0.48
C GLY A 11 15.46 -78.32 -0.84
N ASP A 12 14.44 -79.19 -0.86
CA ASP A 12 14.57 -80.62 -1.20
C ASP A 12 15.13 -80.86 -2.61
N LEU A 13 14.85 -79.93 -3.54
CA LEU A 13 15.36 -79.97 -4.91
C LEU A 13 16.78 -79.38 -5.05
N GLY A 14 17.46 -79.08 -3.93
CA GLY A 14 18.79 -78.44 -3.90
C GLY A 14 18.75 -76.98 -4.38
N GLY A 15 17.60 -76.32 -4.30
CA GLY A 15 17.42 -74.96 -4.79
C GLY A 15 18.28 -73.93 -4.06
N PHE A 16 18.46 -74.09 -2.75
CA PHE A 16 19.31 -73.19 -1.95
C PHE A 16 20.79 -73.30 -2.32
N ASP A 17 21.29 -74.50 -2.58
CA ASP A 17 22.67 -74.71 -3.05
C ASP A 17 22.88 -74.10 -4.44
N LYS A 18 21.90 -74.25 -5.34
CA LYS A 18 21.93 -73.62 -6.67
C LYS A 18 21.89 -72.09 -6.58
N LEU A 19 21.07 -71.54 -5.67
CA LEU A 19 21.00 -70.11 -5.42
C LEU A 19 22.33 -69.57 -4.92
N LEU A 20 22.92 -70.21 -3.91
CA LEU A 20 24.21 -69.83 -3.35
C LEU A 20 25.32 -69.88 -4.42
N THR A 21 25.40 -70.99 -5.17
CA THR A 21 26.38 -71.17 -6.26
C THR A 21 26.25 -70.10 -7.34
N ARG A 22 25.01 -69.64 -7.61
CA ARG A 22 24.76 -68.57 -8.59
C ARG A 22 25.38 -67.23 -8.16
N PHE A 23 25.42 -66.94 -6.86
CA PHE A 23 26.03 -65.73 -6.32
C PHE A 23 27.55 -65.86 -6.13
N THR A 24 28.07 -67.04 -5.77
CA THR A 24 29.48 -67.21 -5.39
C THR A 24 30.41 -67.66 -6.52
N SER A 25 29.88 -68.14 -7.65
CA SER A 25 30.70 -68.61 -8.76
C SER A 25 31.24 -67.45 -9.62
N PRO A 26 32.56 -67.35 -9.84
CA PRO A 26 33.20 -66.25 -10.57
C PRO A 26 32.90 -66.22 -12.08
N GLU A 27 32.39 -67.31 -12.66
CA GLU A 27 32.04 -67.40 -14.09
C GLU A 27 30.65 -66.81 -14.40
N ASN A 28 29.84 -66.55 -13.38
CA ASN A 28 28.48 -66.04 -13.54
C ASN A 28 28.47 -64.51 -13.65
N LYS A 29 28.20 -63.99 -14.86
CA LYS A 29 27.87 -62.57 -15.03
C LYS A 29 26.54 -62.27 -14.33
N LEU A 30 26.62 -61.64 -13.15
CA LEU A 30 25.48 -61.12 -12.43
C LEU A 30 25.16 -59.70 -12.94
N THR A 31 23.88 -59.36 -12.97
CA THR A 31 23.39 -57.99 -13.18
C THR A 31 22.46 -57.64 -12.03
N ILE A 32 22.24 -56.35 -11.73
CA ILE A 32 21.40 -55.96 -10.59
C ILE A 32 19.97 -56.50 -10.74
N SER A 33 19.46 -56.57 -11.98
CA SER A 33 18.14 -57.14 -12.26
C SER A 33 18.05 -58.62 -11.87
N ILE A 34 19.11 -59.39 -12.11
CA ILE A 34 19.19 -60.81 -11.73
C ILE A 34 19.30 -60.95 -10.22
N VAL A 35 20.17 -60.15 -9.58
CA VAL A 35 20.34 -60.13 -8.11
C VAL A 35 18.98 -59.91 -7.42
N ILE A 36 18.16 -59.01 -7.92
CA ILE A 36 16.83 -58.73 -7.38
C ILE A 36 15.84 -59.85 -7.61
N ALA A 37 15.78 -60.38 -8.83
CA ALA A 37 14.89 -61.49 -9.13
C ALA A 37 15.17 -62.70 -8.23
N LEU A 38 16.45 -62.91 -7.90
CA LEU A 38 16.89 -63.99 -7.01
C LEU A 38 16.66 -63.67 -5.53
N LEU A 39 16.81 -62.42 -5.06
CA LEU A 39 16.67 -62.06 -3.64
C LEU A 39 15.23 -61.72 -3.21
N LYS A 40 14.44 -61.12 -4.10
CA LYS A 40 13.10 -60.60 -3.78
C LYS A 40 12.15 -61.65 -3.17
N PRO A 41 12.05 -62.89 -3.69
CA PRO A 41 11.17 -63.91 -3.10
C PRO A 41 11.51 -64.18 -1.64
N TRP A 42 12.81 -64.27 -1.33
CA TRP A 42 13.31 -64.58 0.02
C TRP A 42 13.21 -63.40 0.97
N GLY A 43 13.42 -62.17 0.48
CA GLY A 43 13.17 -60.96 1.27
C GLY A 43 11.72 -60.79 1.68
N LEU A 44 10.76 -61.29 0.88
CA LEU A 44 9.33 -61.24 1.19
C LEU A 44 8.87 -62.37 2.12
N CYS A 45 9.53 -63.53 2.09
CA CYS A 45 9.18 -64.69 2.92
C CYS A 45 10.17 -64.96 4.07
N TYR A 46 11.02 -64.00 4.42
CA TYR A 46 12.10 -64.14 5.40
C TYR A 46 11.65 -64.65 6.78
N GLU A 47 10.41 -64.32 7.20
CA GLU A 47 9.81 -64.77 8.47
C GLU A 47 9.59 -66.28 8.52
N TYR A 48 9.42 -66.92 7.37
CA TYR A 48 9.17 -68.35 7.22
C TYR A 48 10.47 -69.17 7.08
N LEU A 49 11.63 -68.52 7.00
CA LEU A 49 12.93 -69.20 6.92
C LEU A 49 13.48 -69.48 8.32
N THR A 50 14.04 -70.69 8.50
CA THR A 50 14.72 -71.06 9.74
C THR A 50 16.10 -70.39 9.83
N GLN A 51 16.55 -70.07 11.05
CA GLN A 51 17.86 -69.44 11.28
C GLN A 51 19.02 -70.26 10.71
N SER A 52 18.94 -71.59 10.80
CA SER A 52 19.93 -72.51 10.23
C SER A 52 20.03 -72.39 8.71
N THR A 53 18.90 -72.25 8.01
CA THR A 53 18.82 -72.05 6.55
C THR A 53 19.42 -70.71 6.14
N ILE A 54 19.08 -69.64 6.87
CA ILE A 54 19.62 -68.30 6.61
C ILE A 54 21.14 -68.29 6.83
N LYS A 55 21.62 -68.88 7.94
CA LYS A 55 23.05 -68.94 8.26
C LYS A 55 23.85 -69.75 7.22
N LYS A 56 23.30 -70.86 6.72
CA LYS A 56 24.01 -71.73 5.77
C LYS A 56 24.03 -71.16 4.35
N TYR A 57 22.89 -70.68 3.86
CA TYR A 57 22.72 -70.36 2.43
C TYR A 57 22.68 -68.87 2.11
N PHE A 58 22.19 -68.04 3.03
CA PHE A 58 22.03 -66.59 2.79
C PHE A 58 23.12 -65.73 3.42
N ALA A 59 23.78 -66.18 4.49
CA ALA A 59 24.91 -65.44 5.08
C ALA A 59 26.04 -65.14 4.06
N PRO A 60 26.49 -66.11 3.23
CA PRO A 60 27.49 -65.81 2.20
C PRO A 60 26.98 -64.83 1.13
N ILE A 61 25.67 -64.83 0.85
CA ILE A 61 25.03 -63.89 -0.08
C ILE A 61 24.97 -62.48 0.53
N ILE A 62 24.68 -62.37 1.83
CA ILE A 62 24.68 -61.11 2.59
C ILE A 62 26.08 -60.50 2.64
N GLU A 63 27.15 -61.29 2.61
CA GLU A 63 28.52 -60.79 2.53
C GLU A 63 28.93 -60.43 1.08
N PHE A 64 28.56 -61.26 0.10
CA PHE A 64 28.94 -61.08 -1.29
C PHE A 64 28.27 -59.87 -1.96
N VAL A 65 26.95 -59.71 -1.79
CA VAL A 65 26.18 -58.69 -2.55
C VAL A 65 26.62 -57.25 -2.21
N PRO A 66 26.91 -56.88 -0.95
CA PRO A 66 27.51 -55.58 -0.62
C PRO A 66 28.85 -55.31 -1.32
N GLN A 67 29.73 -56.32 -1.40
CA GLN A 67 31.02 -56.19 -2.08
C GLN A 67 30.83 -55.99 -3.58
N TYR A 68 29.93 -56.76 -4.18
CA TYR A 68 29.55 -56.61 -5.58
C TYR A 68 28.99 -55.20 -5.88
N LEU A 69 28.07 -54.69 -5.06
CA LEU A 69 27.49 -53.35 -5.23
C LEU A 69 28.54 -52.23 -5.08
N ASN A 70 29.52 -52.40 -4.21
CA ASN A 70 30.62 -51.43 -4.05
C ASN A 70 31.56 -51.38 -5.26
N GLN A 71 31.81 -52.52 -5.90
CA GLN A 71 32.72 -52.68 -7.05
C GLN A 71 32.11 -52.27 -8.40
N LEU A 72 30.80 -51.99 -8.47
CA LEU A 72 30.15 -51.51 -9.69
C LEU A 72 30.83 -50.24 -10.24
N ALA A 73 31.23 -50.29 -11.51
CA ALA A 73 31.82 -49.16 -12.20
C ALA A 73 30.78 -48.04 -12.40
N GLU A 74 31.24 -46.78 -12.43
CA GLU A 74 30.37 -45.60 -12.57
C GLU A 74 29.46 -45.67 -13.82
N ASN A 75 29.96 -46.25 -14.91
CA ASN A 75 29.22 -46.36 -16.17
C ASN A 75 28.09 -47.39 -16.10
N GLU A 76 28.31 -48.52 -15.42
CA GLU A 76 27.31 -49.56 -15.20
C GLU A 76 26.21 -49.05 -14.26
N PHE A 77 26.63 -48.36 -13.19
CA PHE A 77 25.72 -47.70 -12.25
C PHE A 77 24.84 -46.64 -12.93
N LYS A 78 25.40 -45.80 -13.81
CA LYS A 78 24.66 -44.77 -14.57
C LYS A 78 23.64 -45.36 -15.53
N VAL A 79 23.95 -46.50 -16.18
CA VAL A 79 23.02 -47.17 -17.11
C VAL A 79 21.83 -47.75 -16.36
N GLU A 80 22.06 -48.35 -15.19
CA GLU A 80 20.98 -48.94 -14.39
C GLU A 80 20.14 -47.87 -13.66
N ALA A 81 20.75 -46.76 -13.21
CA ALA A 81 20.07 -45.68 -12.50
C ALA A 81 19.18 -44.76 -13.37
N LYS A 82 19.25 -44.85 -14.71
CA LYS A 82 18.47 -44.02 -15.65
C LYS A 82 17.03 -44.49 -15.88
N THR A 83 16.72 -45.73 -15.55
CA THR A 83 15.37 -46.28 -15.75
C THR A 83 14.53 -46.07 -14.49
N GLU A 84 13.42 -45.33 -14.56
CA GLU A 84 12.58 -44.97 -13.39
C GLU A 84 12.10 -46.20 -12.58
N SER A 85 11.80 -47.33 -13.24
CA SER A 85 11.41 -48.58 -12.59
C SER A 85 12.57 -49.36 -11.95
N LYS A 86 13.82 -49.00 -12.27
CA LYS A 86 15.04 -49.76 -11.97
C LYS A 86 16.03 -49.05 -11.04
N SER A 87 15.63 -48.03 -10.29
CA SER A 87 16.45 -47.43 -9.22
C SER A 87 15.91 -47.72 -7.81
N ASP A 88 14.61 -47.99 -7.67
CA ASP A 88 13.99 -48.54 -6.46
C ASP A 88 14.49 -49.97 -6.14
N THR A 89 15.08 -50.60 -7.15
CA THR A 89 15.75 -51.90 -7.21
C THR A 89 16.93 -52.01 -6.24
N LEU A 90 17.85 -51.06 -6.25
CA LEU A 90 19.03 -51.04 -5.37
C LEU A 90 18.61 -50.95 -3.90
N SER A 91 17.65 -50.07 -3.60
CA SER A 91 17.08 -49.98 -2.27
C SER A 91 16.35 -51.26 -1.86
N ALA A 92 15.59 -51.86 -2.79
CA ALA A 92 14.93 -53.13 -2.57
C ALA A 92 15.91 -54.26 -2.26
N VAL A 93 17.06 -54.36 -2.96
CA VAL A 93 18.11 -55.34 -2.64
C VAL A 93 18.56 -55.19 -1.19
N ILE A 94 18.95 -53.97 -0.80
CA ILE A 94 19.47 -53.71 0.55
C ILE A 94 18.39 -53.99 1.60
N LYS A 95 17.13 -53.61 1.32
CA LYS A 95 15.98 -53.93 2.17
C LYS A 95 15.82 -55.44 2.36
N TRP A 96 15.83 -56.23 1.29
CA TRP A 96 15.68 -57.69 1.35
C TRP A 96 16.84 -58.37 2.07
N LEU A 97 18.07 -57.92 1.83
CA LEU A 97 19.25 -58.40 2.56
C LEU A 97 19.15 -58.08 4.05
N ARG A 98 18.67 -56.89 4.42
CA ARG A 98 18.45 -56.50 5.82
C ARG A 98 17.40 -57.37 6.51
N HIS A 99 16.28 -57.69 5.84
CA HIS A 99 15.27 -58.60 6.37
C HIS A 99 15.81 -60.00 6.65
N LEU A 100 16.69 -60.50 5.77
CA LEU A 100 17.35 -61.80 5.98
C LEU A 100 18.40 -61.73 7.09
N ALA A 101 19.19 -60.65 7.14
CA ALA A 101 20.22 -60.45 8.16
C ALA A 101 19.63 -60.30 9.57
N SER A 102 18.50 -59.61 9.72
CA SER A 102 17.86 -59.35 11.02
C SER A 102 17.28 -60.59 11.71
N ARG A 103 17.26 -61.75 11.04
CA ARG A 103 16.84 -63.03 11.65
C ARG A 103 17.98 -63.77 12.35
N LEU A 104 19.23 -63.32 12.16
CA LEU A 104 20.42 -63.91 12.75
C LEU A 104 20.84 -63.11 14.01
N PRO A 105 20.92 -63.74 15.20
CA PRO A 105 21.17 -63.06 16.47
C PRO A 105 22.58 -62.43 16.63
N ASP A 106 23.56 -62.80 15.79
CA ASP A 106 24.95 -62.29 15.86
C ASP A 106 25.32 -61.34 14.70
N ASN A 107 24.35 -60.92 13.88
CA ASN A 107 24.65 -60.29 12.58
C ASN A 107 24.48 -58.77 12.54
N ASP A 108 24.53 -58.11 13.70
CA ASP A 108 24.39 -56.65 13.83
C ASP A 108 25.45 -55.88 13.04
N LYS A 109 26.65 -56.45 12.88
CA LYS A 109 27.69 -55.90 12.01
C LYS A 109 27.23 -55.83 10.55
N ALA A 110 26.66 -56.91 10.02
CA ALA A 110 26.16 -56.94 8.65
C ALA A 110 24.98 -55.97 8.44
N CYS A 111 24.09 -55.81 9.42
CA CYS A 111 23.03 -54.81 9.39
C CYS A 111 23.58 -53.37 9.32
N ARG A 112 24.65 -53.07 10.07
CA ARG A 112 25.35 -51.76 10.00
C ARG A 112 26.03 -51.53 8.66
N ASP A 113 26.74 -52.52 8.15
CA ASP A 113 27.43 -52.44 6.85
C ASP A 113 26.43 -52.23 5.70
N LEU A 114 25.23 -52.84 5.80
CA LEU A 114 24.13 -52.64 4.84
C LEU A 114 23.52 -51.22 4.92
N ASP A 115 23.44 -50.62 6.12
CA ASP A 115 22.97 -49.25 6.28
C ASP A 115 23.98 -48.23 5.75
N GLU A 116 25.27 -48.46 6.00
CA GLU A 116 26.35 -47.65 5.41
C GLU A 116 26.38 -47.79 3.88
N LEU A 117 26.21 -49.00 3.36
CA LEU A 117 26.09 -49.24 1.93
C LEU A 117 24.89 -48.49 1.34
N ARG A 118 23.74 -48.49 2.03
CA ARG A 118 22.55 -47.76 1.58
C ARG A 118 22.84 -46.28 1.41
N LEU A 119 23.46 -45.67 2.41
CA LEU A 119 23.85 -44.26 2.37
C LEU A 119 24.88 -44.00 1.24
N LYS A 120 25.89 -44.85 1.08
CA LYS A 120 26.85 -44.78 -0.04
C LYS A 120 26.17 -44.84 -1.41
N MET A 121 25.19 -45.72 -1.58
CA MET A 121 24.43 -45.81 -2.84
C MET A 121 23.57 -44.57 -3.09
N VAL A 122 22.93 -44.02 -2.05
CA VAL A 122 22.17 -42.75 -2.15
C VAL A 122 23.10 -41.60 -2.54
N LEU A 123 24.30 -41.52 -1.96
CA LEU A 123 25.30 -40.51 -2.33
C LEU A 123 25.69 -40.62 -3.81
N ARG A 124 25.98 -41.84 -4.29
CA ARG A 124 26.29 -42.08 -5.70
C ARG A 124 25.15 -41.65 -6.61
N LEU A 125 23.89 -41.92 -6.24
CA LEU A 125 22.72 -41.46 -7.01
C LEU A 125 22.61 -39.93 -7.05
N LEU A 126 22.86 -39.23 -5.93
CA LEU A 126 22.83 -37.76 -5.87
C LEU A 126 23.92 -37.11 -6.73
N GLN A 127 25.08 -37.74 -6.84
CA GLN A 127 26.21 -37.25 -7.63
C GLN A 127 26.04 -37.43 -9.15
N THR A 128 25.01 -38.18 -9.60
CA THR A 128 24.75 -38.32 -11.04
C THR A 128 24.06 -37.09 -11.65
N ASN A 129 24.39 -36.74 -12.89
CA ASN A 129 23.77 -35.64 -13.64
C ASN A 129 22.36 -35.97 -14.19
N SER A 130 21.59 -36.81 -13.51
CA SER A 130 20.28 -37.29 -13.96
C SER A 130 19.19 -36.88 -12.98
N PHE A 131 18.15 -36.18 -13.46
CA PHE A 131 17.01 -35.77 -12.65
C PHE A 131 16.35 -36.97 -11.96
N SER A 132 16.05 -38.03 -12.69
CA SER A 132 15.39 -39.23 -12.16
C SER A 132 16.22 -39.90 -11.07
N SER A 133 17.53 -39.94 -11.23
CA SER A 133 18.45 -40.55 -10.26
C SER A 133 18.54 -39.72 -8.97
N LYS A 134 18.63 -38.39 -9.07
CA LYS A 134 18.57 -37.48 -7.90
C LYS A 134 17.20 -37.56 -7.20
N MET A 135 16.11 -37.58 -7.95
CA MET A 135 14.74 -37.70 -7.42
C MET A 135 14.52 -39.01 -6.65
N ASN A 136 15.09 -40.11 -7.14
CA ASN A 136 15.04 -41.40 -6.45
C ASN A 136 15.91 -41.43 -5.19
N ALA A 137 17.08 -40.78 -5.20
CA ALA A 137 17.87 -40.61 -4.00
C ALA A 137 17.09 -39.84 -2.91
N LEU A 138 16.39 -38.75 -3.28
CA LEU A 138 15.54 -38.00 -2.35
C LEU A 138 14.37 -38.86 -1.82
N ASN A 139 13.74 -39.68 -2.66
CA ASN A 139 12.73 -40.64 -2.23
C ASN A 139 13.27 -41.63 -1.20
N GLU A 140 14.49 -42.13 -1.39
CA GLU A 140 15.11 -43.05 -0.44
C GLU A 140 15.43 -42.38 0.90
N LEU A 141 15.91 -41.13 0.87
CA LEU A 141 16.07 -40.33 2.08
C LEU A 141 14.71 -40.12 2.79
N HIS A 142 13.64 -39.89 2.04
CA HIS A 142 12.29 -39.78 2.61
C HIS A 142 11.79 -41.07 3.26
N LYS A 143 12.14 -42.24 2.72
CA LYS A 143 11.82 -43.53 3.33
C LYS A 143 12.60 -43.76 4.63
N LEU A 144 13.81 -43.20 4.75
CA LEU A 144 14.65 -43.31 5.95
C LEU A 144 14.16 -42.40 7.09
N ILE A 145 13.69 -41.18 6.80
CA ILE A 145 13.29 -40.20 7.83
C ILE A 145 12.26 -40.75 8.85
N PRO A 146 11.15 -41.42 8.44
CA PRO A 146 10.18 -41.98 9.40
C PRO A 146 10.78 -43.04 10.33
N SER A 147 11.70 -43.87 9.83
CA SER A 147 12.35 -44.92 10.66
C SER A 147 13.31 -44.35 11.71
N LEU A 148 13.72 -43.08 11.58
CA LEU A 148 14.60 -42.38 12.52
C LEU A 148 13.80 -41.65 13.62
N SER A 149 12.47 -41.56 13.48
CA SER A 149 11.56 -40.89 14.41
C SER A 149 11.51 -41.54 15.81
N PRO A 150 11.53 -40.76 16.92
CA PRO A 150 11.43 -41.28 18.28
C PRO A 150 10.15 -42.10 18.56
N ILE A 151 9.04 -41.76 17.89
CA ILE A 151 7.73 -42.36 18.16
C ILE A 151 7.68 -43.83 17.71
N HIS A 152 8.32 -44.16 16.58
CA HIS A 152 8.39 -45.54 16.07
C HIS A 152 9.33 -46.45 16.88
N ARG A 153 10.26 -45.88 17.67
CA ARG A 153 11.06 -46.66 18.63
C ARG A 153 10.24 -47.19 19.81
N SER A 154 9.06 -46.61 20.08
CA SER A 154 8.24 -47.03 21.23
C SER A 154 7.37 -48.27 20.96
N THR A 155 7.08 -48.59 19.69
CA THR A 155 6.12 -49.64 19.31
C THR A 155 6.76 -50.95 18.86
N ILE A 156 8.07 -50.96 18.59
CA ILE A 156 8.81 -52.16 18.14
C ILE A 156 9.85 -52.52 19.21
N ASN A 157 9.45 -53.42 20.12
CA ASN A 157 10.27 -54.23 21.05
C ASN A 157 11.51 -53.59 21.72
N ARG A 158 11.33 -53.21 22.99
CA ARG A 158 12.35 -52.80 23.97
C ARG A 158 13.29 -53.95 24.45
N LEU A 159 13.90 -54.73 23.56
CA LEU A 159 14.93 -55.69 24.00
C LEU A 159 16.28 -55.62 23.28
N ASP A 160 16.41 -54.84 22.20
CA ASP A 160 17.70 -54.61 21.54
C ASP A 160 18.05 -53.11 21.52
N ASP A 161 18.36 -52.56 22.69
CA ASP A 161 19.14 -51.32 22.78
C ASP A 161 20.56 -51.64 22.31
N ASN A 162 20.83 -51.55 20.99
CA ASN A 162 22.13 -51.17 20.44
C ASN A 162 22.08 -50.90 18.91
N GLU A 163 22.28 -49.62 18.56
CA GLU A 163 23.15 -49.19 17.44
C GLU A 163 22.73 -49.37 15.96
N GLY A 164 21.45 -49.26 15.62
CA GLY A 164 21.02 -48.97 14.23
C GLY A 164 21.42 -47.57 13.73
N LEU A 165 21.12 -47.23 12.47
CA LEU A 165 21.25 -45.87 11.94
C LEU A 165 20.47 -44.89 12.83
N THR A 166 21.17 -43.98 13.54
CA THR A 166 20.57 -42.98 14.42
C THR A 166 20.37 -41.64 13.69
N PRO A 167 19.45 -40.77 14.15
CA PRO A 167 19.32 -39.40 13.63
C PRO A 167 20.66 -38.67 13.59
N GLU A 168 21.45 -38.77 14.66
CA GLU A 168 22.78 -38.16 14.78
C GLU A 168 23.77 -38.66 13.73
N LYS A 169 23.86 -39.99 13.51
CA LYS A 169 24.73 -40.57 12.47
C LYS A 169 24.29 -40.15 11.06
N PHE A 170 22.98 -40.06 10.83
CA PHE A 170 22.43 -39.64 9.55
C PHE A 170 22.68 -38.16 9.26
N ILE A 171 22.54 -37.29 10.27
CA ILE A 171 22.89 -35.86 10.17
C ILE A 171 24.37 -35.68 9.91
N LYS A 172 25.22 -36.39 10.67
CA LYS A 172 26.66 -36.34 10.48
C LYS A 172 27.04 -36.78 9.06
N TRP A 173 26.40 -37.81 8.53
CA TRP A 173 26.57 -38.22 7.13
C TRP A 173 26.12 -37.14 6.13
N ILE A 174 25.01 -36.44 6.37
CA ILE A 174 24.58 -35.30 5.53
C ILE A 174 25.63 -34.19 5.51
N GLN A 175 26.22 -33.88 6.67
CA GLN A 175 27.22 -32.83 6.84
C GLN A 175 28.58 -33.24 6.25
N ASP A 176 29.11 -34.42 6.61
CA ASP A 176 30.42 -34.93 6.18
C ASP A 176 30.53 -35.07 4.65
N HIS A 177 29.40 -35.33 3.97
CA HIS A 177 29.35 -35.47 2.50
C HIS A 177 28.79 -34.24 1.78
N GLU A 178 28.59 -33.11 2.47
CA GLU A 178 28.10 -31.85 1.89
C GLU A 178 26.86 -32.05 1.00
N ILE A 179 25.92 -32.89 1.46
CA ILE A 179 24.79 -33.32 0.64
C ILE A 179 23.92 -32.13 0.20
N LEU A 180 23.81 -31.13 1.07
CA LEU A 180 23.10 -29.89 0.77
C LEU A 180 23.69 -29.20 -0.47
N ASP A 181 25.01 -29.14 -0.61
CA ASP A 181 25.68 -28.52 -1.76
C ASP A 181 25.44 -29.31 -3.06
N ILE A 182 25.36 -30.64 -2.97
CA ILE A 182 25.05 -31.50 -4.12
C ILE A 182 23.61 -31.28 -4.58
N VAL A 183 22.67 -31.21 -3.63
CA VAL A 183 21.23 -31.14 -3.89
C VAL A 183 20.80 -29.76 -4.37
N LEU A 184 21.45 -28.68 -3.91
CA LEU A 184 21.19 -27.29 -4.31
C LEU A 184 21.83 -26.89 -5.65
N ARG A 185 22.75 -27.70 -6.20
CA ARG A 185 23.48 -27.35 -7.42
C ARG A 185 22.56 -27.27 -8.65
N ASP A 186 21.71 -28.28 -8.83
CA ASP A 186 20.87 -28.47 -10.03
C ASP A 186 19.44 -28.89 -9.66
N CYS A 187 18.56 -29.00 -10.67
CA CYS A 187 17.16 -29.46 -10.53
C CYS A 187 16.20 -28.57 -9.74
N LEU A 188 16.65 -27.46 -9.15
CA LEU A 188 15.79 -26.50 -8.41
C LEU A 188 14.71 -25.82 -9.26
N HIS A 189 14.83 -25.85 -10.59
CA HIS A 189 13.80 -25.34 -11.49
C HIS A 189 12.55 -26.23 -11.52
N GLN A 190 12.64 -27.48 -11.05
CA GLN A 190 11.53 -28.42 -10.98
C GLN A 190 10.87 -28.37 -9.59
N PRO A 191 9.59 -27.97 -9.47
CA PRO A 191 8.94 -27.80 -8.17
C PRO A 191 8.83 -29.12 -7.39
N GLN A 192 8.59 -30.25 -8.07
CA GLN A 192 8.49 -31.58 -7.44
C GLN A 192 9.79 -32.01 -6.73
N TYR A 193 10.95 -31.57 -7.23
CA TYR A 193 12.24 -31.84 -6.61
C TYR A 193 12.42 -30.99 -5.35
N VAL A 194 12.03 -29.71 -5.42
CA VAL A 194 12.08 -28.77 -4.31
C VAL A 194 11.13 -29.18 -3.17
N GLU A 195 9.93 -29.69 -3.48
CA GLU A 195 9.03 -30.28 -2.48
C GLU A 195 9.65 -31.46 -1.74
N LYS A 196 10.48 -32.27 -2.41
CA LYS A 196 11.19 -33.34 -1.73
C LYS A 196 12.36 -32.84 -0.89
N LEU A 197 13.06 -31.82 -1.37
CA LEU A 197 14.09 -31.16 -0.58
C LEU A 197 13.52 -30.58 0.73
N GLU A 198 12.31 -30.00 0.69
CA GLU A 198 11.62 -29.44 1.87
C GLU A 198 11.60 -30.41 3.06
N ARG A 199 11.23 -31.67 2.82
CA ARG A 199 11.10 -32.66 3.91
C ARG A 199 12.44 -33.04 4.55
N ILE A 200 13.52 -33.02 3.78
CA ILE A 200 14.88 -33.25 4.32
C ILE A 200 15.31 -32.04 5.14
N LEU A 201 15.06 -30.83 4.64
CA LEU A 201 15.35 -29.60 5.38
C LEU A 201 14.56 -29.52 6.68
N ARG A 202 13.26 -29.84 6.69
CA ARG A 202 12.46 -29.94 7.93
C ARG A 202 13.07 -30.92 8.94
N PHE A 203 13.59 -32.05 8.47
CA PHE A 203 14.28 -32.99 9.35
C PHE A 203 15.55 -32.39 9.95
N MET A 204 16.39 -31.74 9.14
CA MET A 204 17.59 -31.06 9.64
C MET A 204 17.28 -29.93 10.62
N ILE A 205 16.20 -29.18 10.39
CA ILE A 205 15.74 -28.11 11.29
C ILE A 205 15.29 -28.70 12.63
N LYS A 206 14.46 -29.76 12.59
CA LYS A 206 13.93 -30.42 13.79
C LYS A 206 15.03 -30.98 14.70
N GLU A 207 16.10 -31.50 14.10
CA GLU A 207 17.25 -32.04 14.82
C GLU A 207 18.35 -30.99 15.08
N GLN A 208 18.07 -29.70 14.89
CA GLN A 208 18.99 -28.57 15.14
C GLN A 208 20.32 -28.66 14.39
N ALA A 209 20.31 -29.27 13.20
CA ALA A 209 21.50 -29.54 12.39
C ALA A 209 21.73 -28.55 11.24
N LEU A 210 20.75 -27.69 10.94
CA LEU A 210 20.85 -26.70 9.87
C LEU A 210 21.62 -25.47 10.35
N SER A 211 22.85 -25.27 9.85
CA SER A 211 23.70 -24.15 10.26
C SER A 211 23.35 -22.83 9.55
N ARG A 212 23.89 -21.70 10.04
CA ARG A 212 23.76 -20.38 9.36
C ARG A 212 24.34 -20.40 7.93
N ASN A 213 25.45 -21.11 7.74
CA ASN A 213 26.09 -21.25 6.43
C ASN A 213 25.22 -22.05 5.46
N ASP A 214 24.54 -23.08 5.95
CA ASP A 214 23.60 -23.89 5.15
C ASP A 214 22.43 -23.06 4.65
N LEU A 215 21.89 -22.18 5.49
CA LEU A 215 20.82 -21.27 5.10
C LEU A 215 21.29 -20.24 4.04
N ALA A 216 22.51 -19.71 4.19
CA ALA A 216 23.13 -18.85 3.20
C ALA A 216 23.35 -19.59 1.86
N LYS A 217 23.72 -20.87 1.88
CA LYS A 217 23.81 -21.72 0.68
C LYS A 217 22.47 -21.90 -0.02
N ILE A 218 21.39 -22.15 0.74
CA ILE A 218 20.02 -22.25 0.20
C ILE A 218 19.65 -20.92 -0.48
N TRP A 219 19.91 -19.79 0.16
CA TRP A 219 19.64 -18.46 -0.41
C TRP A 219 20.46 -18.16 -1.66
N ASN A 220 21.76 -18.39 -1.62
CA ASN A 220 22.66 -18.15 -2.75
C ASN A 220 22.36 -19.08 -3.94
N SER A 221 21.67 -20.20 -3.72
CA SER A 221 21.26 -21.11 -4.79
C SER A 221 20.21 -20.50 -5.74
N SER A 222 19.45 -19.50 -5.30
CA SER A 222 18.49 -18.76 -6.13
C SER A 222 19.07 -17.49 -6.76
N CYS A 223 20.00 -16.83 -6.08
CA CYS A 223 20.54 -15.53 -6.48
C CYS A 223 21.12 -15.55 -7.91
N GLY A 224 20.55 -14.73 -8.81
CA GLY A 224 21.05 -14.56 -10.17
C GLY A 224 20.78 -15.74 -11.13
N LYS A 225 19.94 -16.70 -10.73
CA LYS A 225 19.53 -17.83 -11.58
C LYS A 225 18.19 -17.57 -12.30
N HIS A 226 17.70 -18.57 -13.01
CA HIS A 226 16.43 -18.49 -13.74
C HIS A 226 15.24 -18.22 -12.81
N GLU A 227 14.25 -17.48 -13.30
CA GLU A 227 13.08 -17.01 -12.56
C GLU A 227 12.30 -18.12 -11.83
N ALA A 228 12.21 -19.30 -12.44
CA ALA A 228 11.56 -20.46 -11.84
C ALA A 228 12.32 -20.99 -10.60
N ILE A 229 13.65 -20.93 -10.61
CA ILE A 229 14.49 -21.34 -9.48
C ILE A 229 14.29 -20.37 -8.32
N GLU A 230 14.34 -19.06 -8.59
CA GLU A 230 14.08 -18.03 -7.58
C GLU A 230 12.73 -18.24 -6.90
N LYS A 231 11.66 -18.40 -7.69
CA LYS A 231 10.32 -18.65 -7.16
C LYS A 231 10.27 -19.91 -6.28
N ASN A 232 10.78 -21.04 -6.77
CA ASN A 232 10.70 -22.29 -6.02
C ASN A 232 11.50 -22.25 -4.71
N VAL A 233 12.67 -21.61 -4.69
CA VAL A 233 13.47 -21.44 -3.47
C VAL A 233 12.80 -20.48 -2.50
N HIS A 234 12.19 -19.39 -2.99
CA HIS A 234 11.41 -18.47 -2.14
C HIS A 234 10.19 -19.17 -1.54
N ASP A 235 9.43 -19.93 -2.32
CA ASP A 235 8.29 -20.72 -1.84
C ASP A 235 8.72 -21.79 -0.83
N LEU A 236 9.89 -22.41 -1.03
CA LEU A 236 10.51 -23.34 -0.07
C LEU A 236 10.84 -22.65 1.27
N LEU A 237 11.52 -21.50 1.22
CA LEU A 237 11.87 -20.73 2.42
C LEU A 237 10.64 -20.24 3.17
N ALA A 238 9.60 -19.80 2.46
CA ALA A 238 8.33 -19.40 3.07
C ALA A 238 7.69 -20.54 3.88
N LYS A 239 7.69 -21.76 3.34
CA LYS A 239 7.15 -22.94 4.03
C LYS A 239 7.99 -23.38 5.24
N LEU A 240 9.31 -23.20 5.17
CA LEU A 240 10.24 -23.59 6.23
C LEU A 240 10.42 -22.54 7.33
N ALA A 241 10.05 -21.28 7.06
CA ALA A 241 10.29 -20.16 7.98
C ALA A 241 9.74 -20.37 9.39
N TRP A 242 8.62 -21.08 9.50
CA TRP A 242 7.97 -21.43 10.79
C TRP A 242 8.76 -22.42 11.63
N ASP A 243 9.54 -23.28 10.98
CA ASP A 243 10.33 -24.28 11.67
C ASP A 243 11.70 -23.70 12.10
N PHE A 244 12.11 -22.54 11.56
CA PHE A 244 13.41 -21.95 11.84
C PHE A 244 13.56 -21.41 13.26
N SER A 245 14.76 -21.54 13.80
CA SER A 245 15.15 -20.90 15.06
C SER A 245 15.26 -19.37 14.89
N PRO A 246 15.20 -18.58 15.99
CA PRO A 246 15.35 -17.13 15.92
C PRO A 246 16.63 -16.66 15.22
N GLU A 247 17.74 -17.38 15.39
CA GLU A 247 19.03 -17.09 14.76
C GLU A 247 19.03 -17.38 13.25
N GLN A 248 18.35 -18.45 12.82
CA GLN A 248 18.20 -18.80 11.41
C GLN A 248 17.33 -17.77 10.67
N LEU A 249 16.28 -17.28 11.33
CA LEU A 249 15.45 -16.18 10.80
C LEU A 249 16.25 -14.88 10.67
N GLU A 250 17.10 -14.55 11.63
CA GLU A 250 17.97 -13.37 11.55
C GLU A 250 18.91 -13.44 10.35
N GLN A 251 19.54 -14.61 10.13
CA GLN A 251 20.38 -14.83 8.95
C GLN A 251 19.59 -14.68 7.64
N LEU A 252 18.33 -15.13 7.59
CA LEU A 252 17.46 -14.95 6.43
C LEU A 252 17.17 -13.47 6.18
N PHE A 253 16.94 -12.69 7.23
CA PHE A 253 16.75 -11.24 7.13
C PHE A 253 18.03 -10.52 6.68
N ASP A 254 19.21 -10.97 7.11
CA ASP A 254 20.50 -10.48 6.60
C ASP A 254 20.65 -10.75 5.10
N CYS A 255 20.27 -11.94 4.66
CA CYS A 255 20.26 -12.28 3.24
C CYS A 255 19.31 -11.37 2.44
N PHE A 256 18.15 -11.02 3.00
CA PHE A 256 17.24 -10.05 2.39
C PHE A 256 17.94 -8.69 2.28
N ARG A 257 18.48 -8.15 3.39
CA ARG A 257 19.25 -6.88 3.44
C ARG A 257 20.35 -6.81 2.39
N GLU A 258 21.18 -7.84 2.27
CA GLU A 258 22.23 -7.88 1.26
C GLU A 258 21.68 -7.92 -0.16
N SER A 259 20.64 -8.74 -0.40
CA SER A 259 20.04 -8.88 -1.73
C SER A 259 19.43 -7.58 -2.24
N TRP A 260 18.90 -6.72 -1.35
CA TRP A 260 18.34 -5.42 -1.71
C TRP A 260 19.32 -4.52 -2.46
N THR A 261 20.58 -4.51 -2.04
CA THR A 261 21.63 -3.66 -2.64
C THR A 261 22.02 -4.13 -4.05
N LYS A 262 21.99 -5.45 -4.31
CA LYS A 262 22.49 -6.08 -5.55
C LYS A 262 21.39 -6.47 -6.54
N ALA A 263 20.14 -6.58 -6.10
CA ALA A 263 19.02 -7.12 -6.89
C ALA A 263 18.48 -6.15 -7.96
N SER A 264 18.05 -6.71 -9.09
CA SER A 264 17.30 -6.00 -10.14
C SER A 264 15.89 -5.60 -9.68
N LYS A 265 15.22 -4.69 -10.41
CA LYS A 265 13.84 -4.22 -10.09
C LYS A 265 12.86 -5.39 -9.90
N LYS A 266 12.84 -6.35 -10.84
CA LYS A 266 11.94 -7.53 -10.79
C LYS A 266 12.26 -8.47 -9.62
N GLN A 267 13.53 -8.60 -9.25
CA GLN A 267 13.94 -9.40 -8.09
C GLN A 267 13.52 -8.75 -6.77
N ARG A 268 13.62 -7.42 -6.66
CA ARG A 268 13.15 -6.66 -5.49
C ARG A 268 11.64 -6.79 -5.28
N GLU A 269 10.84 -6.76 -6.35
CA GLU A 269 9.39 -6.96 -6.27
C GLU A 269 9.02 -8.36 -5.72
N LYS A 270 9.72 -9.40 -6.18
CA LYS A 270 9.52 -10.77 -5.69
C LYS A 270 10.00 -10.98 -4.26
N LEU A 271 11.07 -10.28 -3.88
CA LEU A 271 11.56 -10.27 -2.50
C LEU A 271 10.50 -9.67 -1.57
N LEU A 272 9.85 -8.57 -1.97
CA LEU A 272 8.72 -8.00 -1.23
C LEU A 272 7.54 -8.95 -1.13
N GLU A 273 7.23 -9.68 -2.21
CA GLU A 273 6.17 -10.68 -2.17
C GLU A 273 6.48 -11.80 -1.17
N LEU A 274 7.73 -12.31 -1.15
CA LEU A 274 8.18 -13.30 -0.17
C LEU A 274 8.07 -12.75 1.26
N ILE A 275 8.62 -11.55 1.52
CA ILE A 275 8.58 -10.88 2.82
C ILE A 275 7.13 -10.72 3.30
N ARG A 276 6.21 -10.36 2.40
CA ARG A 276 4.80 -10.23 2.72
C ARG A 276 4.16 -11.56 3.10
N ARG A 277 4.40 -12.62 2.32
CA ARG A 277 3.87 -13.97 2.62
C ARG A 277 4.36 -14.50 3.97
N LEU A 278 5.63 -14.25 4.31
CA LEU A 278 6.19 -14.62 5.62
C LEU A 278 5.42 -14.00 6.79
N ALA A 279 4.91 -12.77 6.62
CA ALA A 279 4.10 -12.10 7.64
C ALA A 279 2.61 -12.49 7.57
N GLU A 280 2.07 -12.80 6.40
CA GLU A 280 0.67 -13.23 6.21
C GLU A 280 0.41 -14.64 6.77
N ASP A 281 1.38 -15.54 6.69
CA ASP A 281 1.23 -16.90 7.22
C ASP A 281 1.42 -16.98 8.74
N ASP A 282 1.67 -15.84 9.41
CA ASP A 282 1.94 -15.73 10.85
C ASP A 282 0.69 -15.72 11.72
N LYS A 283 0.57 -16.76 12.55
CA LYS A 283 -0.51 -16.91 13.53
C LYS A 283 -0.19 -16.26 14.89
N GLU A 284 1.09 -16.14 15.25
CA GLU A 284 1.53 -15.65 16.57
C GLU A 284 1.96 -14.17 16.55
N GLY A 285 2.25 -13.62 15.36
CA GLY A 285 2.56 -12.21 15.14
C GLY A 285 4.03 -11.82 15.36
N LEU A 286 4.89 -12.74 15.80
CA LEU A 286 6.31 -12.49 16.02
C LEU A 286 7.07 -12.24 14.71
N MET A 287 6.75 -13.01 13.67
CA MET A 287 7.34 -12.85 12.34
C MET A 287 6.83 -11.57 11.68
N ALA A 288 5.54 -11.29 11.83
CA ALA A 288 4.93 -10.05 11.34
C ALA A 288 5.64 -8.80 11.92
N ASN A 289 5.94 -8.79 13.23
CA ASN A 289 6.66 -7.66 13.86
C ASN A 289 8.08 -7.47 13.29
N LYS A 290 8.86 -8.54 13.15
CA LYS A 290 10.21 -8.46 12.55
C LYS A 290 10.18 -8.00 11.10
N VAL A 291 9.19 -8.45 10.33
CA VAL A 291 8.99 -8.01 8.95
C VAL A 291 8.59 -6.53 8.87
N LEU A 292 7.70 -6.07 9.76
CA LEU A 292 7.34 -4.65 9.83
C LEU A 292 8.58 -3.79 10.13
N GLU A 293 9.45 -4.21 11.05
CA GLU A 293 10.71 -3.53 11.34
C GLU A 293 11.67 -3.52 10.14
N LEU A 294 11.78 -4.62 9.41
CA LEU A 294 12.57 -4.68 8.18
C LEU A 294 12.06 -3.68 7.13
N LEU A 295 10.76 -3.68 6.85
CA LEU A 295 10.14 -2.77 5.87
C LEU A 295 10.26 -1.30 6.29
N TRP A 296 10.15 -1.03 7.59
CA TRP A 296 10.36 0.30 8.15
C TRP A 296 11.79 0.80 7.95
N ASN A 297 12.79 -0.02 8.25
CA ASN A 297 14.20 0.32 8.05
C ASN A 297 14.51 0.59 6.57
N ILE A 298 13.96 -0.21 5.65
CA ILE A 298 14.09 0.01 4.20
C ILE A 298 13.53 1.39 3.80
N ALA A 299 12.40 1.82 4.37
CA ALA A 299 11.83 3.13 4.07
C ALA A 299 12.71 4.30 4.58
N HIS A 300 13.48 4.07 5.65
CA HIS A 300 14.37 5.05 6.28
C HIS A 300 15.78 5.09 5.66
N GLU A 301 16.14 4.10 4.83
CA GLU A 301 17.43 4.09 4.15
C GLU A 301 17.43 4.95 2.88
N ASN A 302 18.30 5.97 2.81
CA ASN A 302 18.39 6.92 1.70
C ASN A 302 18.88 6.33 0.36
N ASN A 303 19.28 5.05 0.34
CA ASN A 303 19.89 4.42 -0.83
C ASN A 303 18.87 3.78 -1.80
N PHE A 304 17.59 3.71 -1.43
CA PHE A 304 16.56 3.04 -2.23
C PHE A 304 15.75 4.01 -3.11
N PRO A 305 15.44 3.62 -4.36
CA PRO A 305 14.50 4.34 -5.22
C PRO A 305 13.10 4.49 -4.59
N ASN A 306 12.43 5.62 -4.84
CA ASN A 306 11.10 5.94 -4.31
C ASN A 306 10.05 4.84 -4.59
N GLU A 307 10.06 4.22 -5.77
CA GLU A 307 9.12 3.13 -6.13
C GLU A 307 9.18 1.95 -5.15
N ILE A 308 10.39 1.60 -4.67
CA ILE A 308 10.60 0.47 -3.76
C ILE A 308 10.13 0.82 -2.36
N ILE A 309 10.38 2.06 -1.93
CA ILE A 309 9.90 2.57 -0.65
C ILE A 309 8.38 2.57 -0.63
N ASP A 310 7.74 3.05 -1.70
CA ASP A 310 6.28 3.02 -1.83
C ASP A 310 5.73 1.58 -1.77
N GLN A 311 6.39 0.62 -2.42
CA GLN A 311 6.02 -0.79 -2.32
C GLN A 311 6.23 -1.37 -0.91
N ALA A 312 7.33 -1.02 -0.23
CA ALA A 312 7.62 -1.44 1.13
C ALA A 312 6.58 -0.89 2.13
N LEU A 313 6.22 0.40 2.00
CA LEU A 313 5.18 1.05 2.79
C LEU A 313 3.79 0.45 2.52
N ALA A 314 3.49 0.11 1.26
CA ALA A 314 2.26 -0.59 0.90
C ALA A 314 2.20 -2.01 1.49
N ALA A 315 3.33 -2.73 1.51
CA ALA A 315 3.42 -4.03 2.18
C ALA A 315 3.27 -3.88 3.70
N HIS A 316 3.92 -2.88 4.30
CA HIS A 316 3.81 -2.55 5.73
C HIS A 316 2.36 -2.26 6.12
N LEU A 317 1.64 -1.45 5.32
CA LEU A 317 0.22 -1.16 5.49
C LEU A 317 -0.65 -2.43 5.45
N LYS A 318 -0.41 -3.31 4.48
CA LYS A 318 -1.16 -4.57 4.33
C LYS A 318 -0.93 -5.53 5.49
N ILE A 319 0.30 -5.65 5.98
CA ILE A 319 0.62 -6.52 7.12
C ILE A 319 -0.07 -6.00 8.38
N LEU A 320 -0.07 -4.68 8.61
CA LEU A 320 -0.82 -4.07 9.72
C LEU A 320 -2.34 -4.29 9.64
N ASP A 321 -2.89 -4.42 8.43
CA ASP A 321 -4.31 -4.72 8.23
C ASP A 321 -4.64 -6.20 8.45
N TYR A 322 -3.81 -7.07 7.87
CA TYR A 322 -4.00 -8.52 7.86
C TYR A 322 -3.79 -9.14 9.25
N SER A 323 -2.71 -8.75 9.93
CA SER A 323 -2.17 -9.39 11.13
C SER A 323 -3.26 -9.92 12.09
N CYS A 324 -3.31 -11.24 12.29
CA CYS A 324 -4.21 -11.96 13.22
C CYS A 324 -3.95 -11.66 14.70
N LEU A 325 -3.37 -10.49 15.02
CA LEU A 325 -2.98 -10.10 16.35
C LEU A 325 -4.22 -9.93 17.22
N SER A 326 -4.22 -10.57 18.39
CA SER A 326 -5.15 -10.26 19.49
C SER A 326 -5.10 -8.78 19.92
N GLU A 327 -4.07 -8.03 19.50
CA GLU A 327 -3.83 -6.62 19.82
C GLU A 327 -3.59 -5.72 18.58
N LYS A 328 -4.27 -5.93 17.45
CA LYS A 328 -4.07 -5.15 16.20
C LYS A 328 -3.99 -3.63 16.42
N GLU A 329 -4.90 -3.09 17.24
CA GLU A 329 -5.00 -1.66 17.50
C GLU A 329 -3.80 -1.11 18.28
N LYS A 330 -3.25 -1.86 19.24
CA LYS A 330 -2.08 -1.43 20.02
C LYS A 330 -0.83 -1.37 19.14
N THR A 331 -0.65 -2.34 18.24
CA THR A 331 0.47 -2.34 17.29
C THR A 331 0.36 -1.18 16.29
N LYS A 332 -0.84 -0.87 15.79
CA LYS A 332 -1.04 0.32 14.94
C LYS A 332 -0.70 1.61 15.68
N LEU A 333 -1.11 1.73 16.95
CA LEU A 333 -0.79 2.89 17.79
C LEU A 333 0.72 3.03 18.07
N SER A 334 1.44 1.93 18.32
CA SER A 334 2.90 2.00 18.56
C SER A 334 3.66 2.41 17.29
N TRP A 335 3.21 1.99 16.10
CA TRP A 335 3.78 2.46 14.83
C TRP A 335 3.48 3.93 14.58
N ILE A 336 2.27 4.40 14.91
CA ILE A 336 1.95 5.84 14.86
C ILE A 336 2.85 6.62 15.83
N ASP A 337 3.14 6.10 17.02
CA ASP A 337 4.05 6.75 17.97
C ASP A 337 5.47 6.90 17.39
N ARG A 338 5.98 5.86 16.71
CA ARG A 338 7.28 5.91 16.03
C ARG A 338 7.28 6.93 14.89
N MET A 339 6.26 6.92 14.04
CA MET A 339 6.08 7.90 12.96
C MET A 339 6.04 9.35 13.48
N MET A 340 5.42 9.56 14.64
CA MET A 340 5.38 10.88 15.28
C MET A 340 6.73 11.31 15.85
N GLU A 341 7.60 10.37 16.21
CA GLU A 341 8.96 10.68 16.63
C GLU A 341 9.80 11.17 15.45
N ASP A 342 9.70 10.52 14.28
CA ASP A 342 10.41 11.00 13.07
C ASP A 342 9.99 12.45 12.72
N VAL A 343 8.68 12.74 12.82
CA VAL A 343 8.16 14.09 12.54
C VAL A 343 8.69 15.13 13.54
N LYS A 344 8.82 14.77 14.82
CA LYS A 344 9.40 15.65 15.85
C LYS A 344 10.90 15.87 15.65
N GLN A 345 11.60 14.86 15.13
CA GLN A 345 13.03 14.92 14.83
C GLN A 345 13.35 15.53 13.46
N ASP A 346 12.32 15.93 12.70
CA ASP A 346 12.42 16.43 11.32
C ASP A 346 13.12 15.46 10.35
N GLN A 347 12.91 14.16 10.55
CA GLN A 347 13.45 13.09 9.71
C GLN A 347 12.32 12.36 9.00
N HIS A 348 12.51 12.00 7.73
CA HIS A 348 11.56 11.23 6.91
C HIS A 348 10.08 11.68 6.99
N VAL A 349 9.85 12.97 7.28
CA VAL A 349 8.54 13.52 7.67
C VAL A 349 7.44 13.11 6.71
N ILE A 350 7.63 13.30 5.40
CA ILE A 350 6.58 13.04 4.41
C ILE A 350 6.17 11.57 4.35
N ILE A 351 7.13 10.65 4.54
CA ILE A 351 6.85 9.21 4.56
C ILE A 351 6.00 8.88 5.78
N SER A 352 6.40 9.38 6.94
CA SER A 352 5.70 9.15 8.20
C SER A 352 4.28 9.74 8.17
N LEU A 353 4.09 10.95 7.61
CA LEU A 353 2.75 11.54 7.45
C LEU A 353 1.85 10.76 6.50
N LYS A 354 2.37 10.33 5.34
CA LYS A 354 1.62 9.49 4.38
C LYS A 354 1.20 8.18 5.03
N GLN A 355 2.14 7.46 5.61
CA GLN A 355 1.89 6.16 6.21
C GLN A 355 0.92 6.26 7.40
N MET A 356 1.07 7.29 8.23
CA MET A 356 0.18 7.55 9.36
C MET A 356 -1.26 7.82 8.87
N ARG A 357 -1.43 8.62 7.81
CA ARG A 357 -2.75 8.85 7.20
C ARG A 357 -3.41 7.54 6.78
N GLU A 358 -2.69 6.72 6.02
CA GLU A 358 -3.23 5.45 5.52
C GLU A 358 -3.56 4.50 6.67
N ILE A 359 -2.73 4.39 7.71
CA ILE A 359 -3.02 3.58 8.91
C ILE A 359 -4.29 4.10 9.60
N CYS A 360 -4.46 5.41 9.76
CA CYS A 360 -5.65 5.99 10.37
C CYS A 360 -6.93 5.71 9.55
N THR A 361 -6.84 5.61 8.23
CA THR A 361 -8.00 5.27 7.38
C THR A 361 -8.49 3.82 7.55
N GLN A 362 -7.63 2.91 8.02
CA GLN A 362 -8.02 1.51 8.31
C GLN A 362 -8.97 1.39 9.51
N PHE A 363 -9.08 2.42 10.36
CA PHE A 363 -10.04 2.44 11.46
C PHE A 363 -11.44 2.79 10.96
N SER A 364 -12.47 2.23 11.60
CA SER A 364 -13.86 2.40 11.21
C SER A 364 -14.33 3.85 11.36
N GLU A 365 -15.07 4.34 10.36
CA GLU A 365 -15.56 5.73 10.31
C GLU A 365 -16.81 5.94 11.19
N HIS A 366 -17.57 4.89 11.51
CA HIS A 366 -18.86 4.97 12.18
C HIS A 366 -18.93 4.05 13.41
N GLY A 367 -19.58 4.52 14.48
CA GLY A 367 -20.02 3.67 15.58
C GLY A 367 -20.97 2.59 15.05
N TYR A 368 -20.73 1.35 15.48
CA TYR A 368 -21.41 0.15 14.98
C TYR A 368 -22.94 0.24 15.08
N PRO A 369 -23.69 -0.33 14.11
CA PRO A 369 -25.14 -0.46 14.23
C PRO A 369 -25.51 -1.23 15.50
N HIS A 370 -26.61 -0.82 16.13
CA HIS A 370 -27.01 -1.12 17.51
C HIS A 370 -27.23 -2.62 17.86
N ASN A 371 -26.96 -3.55 16.94
CA ASN A 371 -27.32 -4.98 17.02
C ASN A 371 -26.14 -5.95 17.26
N MET A 372 -24.95 -5.48 17.66
CA MET A 372 -23.83 -6.34 18.06
C MET A 372 -23.67 -6.38 19.59
N PRO A 373 -23.41 -7.55 20.21
CA PRO A 373 -23.21 -7.67 21.65
C PRO A 373 -21.97 -6.88 22.13
N ARG A 374 -22.09 -6.23 23.29
CA ARG A 374 -21.18 -5.24 23.92
C ARG A 374 -19.75 -5.70 24.25
N MET A 375 -19.28 -6.84 23.77
CA MET A 375 -17.95 -7.37 24.11
C MET A 375 -16.93 -6.97 23.04
N SER A 376 -16.27 -5.83 23.29
CA SER A 376 -15.24 -5.18 22.46
C SER A 376 -15.79 -4.36 21.28
N TYR A 377 -16.02 -3.06 21.51
CA TYR A 377 -16.19 -2.10 20.41
C TYR A 377 -14.80 -1.68 19.91
N PRO A 378 -14.44 -1.94 18.65
CA PRO A 378 -13.20 -1.43 18.06
C PRO A 378 -13.15 0.10 18.10
N LEU A 379 -11.93 0.64 18.23
CA LEU A 379 -11.68 2.07 18.31
C LEU A 379 -12.16 2.77 17.02
N ASN A 380 -13.08 3.74 17.13
CA ASN A 380 -13.52 4.50 15.97
C ASN A 380 -12.51 5.58 15.59
N ARG A 381 -12.50 6.01 14.33
CA ARG A 381 -11.51 6.98 13.83
C ARG A 381 -11.56 8.34 14.57
N ILE A 382 -12.73 8.78 15.00
CA ILE A 382 -12.88 10.05 15.75
C ILE A 382 -12.16 9.96 17.11
N SER A 383 -12.43 8.91 17.89
CA SER A 383 -11.77 8.67 19.18
C SER A 383 -10.27 8.43 19.02
N LEU A 384 -9.84 7.78 17.93
CA LEU A 384 -8.42 7.69 17.59
C LEU A 384 -7.80 9.08 17.43
N MET A 385 -8.43 9.97 16.66
CA MET A 385 -7.93 11.34 16.48
C MET A 385 -7.88 12.11 17.81
N GLU A 386 -8.88 11.94 18.69
CA GLU A 386 -8.86 12.54 20.03
C GLU A 386 -7.71 12.01 20.90
N ILE A 387 -7.46 10.69 20.88
CA ILE A 387 -6.34 10.06 21.61
C ILE A 387 -5.01 10.60 21.09
N LEU A 388 -4.84 10.64 19.77
CA LEU A 388 -3.60 11.10 19.15
C LEU A 388 -3.39 12.60 19.38
N GLU A 389 -4.43 13.43 19.29
CA GLU A 389 -4.33 14.86 19.59
C GLU A 389 -3.99 15.09 21.06
N LYS A 390 -4.61 14.35 21.99
CA LYS A 390 -4.30 14.46 23.42
C LYS A 390 -2.87 14.02 23.75
N LYS A 391 -2.38 12.97 23.09
CA LYS A 391 -1.05 12.38 23.34
C LYS A 391 0.07 13.18 22.70
N HIS A 392 -0.09 13.54 21.43
CA HIS A 392 0.99 14.10 20.60
C HIS A 392 0.79 15.56 20.22
N LYS A 393 -0.40 16.15 20.45
CA LYS A 393 -0.76 17.49 19.96
C LYS A 393 -0.50 17.60 18.45
N LEU A 394 -1.04 16.64 17.69
CA LEU A 394 -0.74 16.43 16.27
C LEU A 394 -0.85 17.74 15.49
N THR A 395 -1.99 18.43 15.58
CA THR A 395 -2.23 19.65 14.82
C THR A 395 -1.14 20.69 15.02
N ARG A 396 -0.68 20.86 16.26
CA ARG A 396 0.39 21.77 16.63
C ARG A 396 1.75 21.30 16.11
N VAL A 397 2.13 20.04 16.35
CA VAL A 397 3.43 19.49 15.94
C VAL A 397 3.60 19.55 14.42
N ILE A 398 2.58 19.17 13.65
CA ILE A 398 2.64 19.22 12.18
C ILE A 398 2.77 20.66 11.68
N THR A 399 2.07 21.60 12.30
CA THR A 399 2.13 23.01 11.91
C THR A 399 3.46 23.65 12.30
N GLU A 400 4.00 23.33 13.48
CA GLU A 400 5.35 23.75 13.88
C GLU A 400 6.41 23.16 12.95
N ASN A 401 6.31 21.88 12.57
CA ASN A 401 7.21 21.26 11.59
C ASN A 401 7.13 21.95 10.22
N LEU A 402 5.92 22.30 9.74
CA LEU A 402 5.76 23.07 8.51
C LEU A 402 6.44 24.44 8.61
N CYS A 403 6.26 25.15 9.73
CA CYS A 403 6.93 26.44 9.96
C CYS A 403 8.45 26.29 9.94
N CYS A 404 9.01 25.32 10.68
CA CYS A 404 10.45 25.04 10.70
C CYS A 404 10.98 24.70 9.32
N TYR A 405 10.28 23.87 8.55
CA TYR A 405 10.63 23.55 7.16
C TYR A 405 10.70 24.81 6.28
N MET A 406 9.72 25.70 6.41
CA MET A 406 9.68 26.96 5.67
C MET A 406 10.79 27.92 6.11
N ASP A 407 11.10 27.99 7.41
CA ASP A 407 12.22 28.79 7.94
C ASP A 407 13.57 28.27 7.42
N ASN A 408 13.80 26.96 7.45
CA ASN A 408 15.00 26.34 6.90
C ASN A 408 15.14 26.61 5.39
N THR A 409 14.03 26.55 4.65
CA THR A 409 14.02 26.85 3.21
C THR A 409 14.31 28.34 2.94
N ARG A 410 13.79 29.25 3.78
CA ARG A 410 14.13 30.69 3.73
C ARG A 410 15.61 30.91 3.96
N GLN A 411 16.17 30.32 5.03
CA GLN A 411 17.58 30.44 5.37
C GLN A 411 18.49 29.88 4.26
N TYR A 412 18.18 28.68 3.74
CA TYR A 412 18.94 28.08 2.64
C TYR A 412 19.00 29.00 1.40
N ARG A 413 17.89 29.68 1.10
CA ARG A 413 17.81 30.61 -0.04
C ARG A 413 18.65 31.87 0.18
N GLU A 414 18.66 32.41 1.40
CA GLU A 414 19.50 33.55 1.76
C GLU A 414 20.99 33.22 1.63
N GLU A 415 21.40 32.02 2.05
CA GLU A 415 22.78 31.56 2.04
C GLU A 415 23.29 31.22 0.62
N THR A 416 22.52 30.45 -0.14
CA THR A 416 23.00 29.92 -1.43
C THR A 416 22.86 30.90 -2.60
N LYS A 417 21.99 31.91 -2.50
CA LYS A 417 21.62 32.87 -3.58
C LYS A 417 21.21 32.24 -4.93
N LYS A 418 21.14 30.91 -5.01
CA LYS A 418 20.68 30.15 -6.18
C LYS A 418 19.20 29.85 -5.98
N ILE A 419 18.37 30.39 -6.86
CA ILE A 419 16.94 30.14 -6.88
C ILE A 419 16.72 28.91 -7.76
N LEU A 420 16.70 27.73 -7.15
CA LEU A 420 16.14 26.56 -7.82
C LEU A 420 14.61 26.75 -7.93
N PRO A 421 13.98 26.37 -9.03
CA PRO A 421 12.53 26.22 -9.08
C PRO A 421 12.05 25.26 -7.97
N PRO A 422 10.84 25.46 -7.43
CA PRO A 422 10.33 24.60 -6.34
C PRO A 422 10.16 23.14 -6.76
N GLU A 423 10.08 22.86 -8.07
CA GLU A 423 10.01 21.51 -8.64
C GLU A 423 11.37 20.79 -8.61
N ASP A 424 12.47 21.55 -8.62
CA ASP A 424 13.84 21.04 -8.66
C ASP A 424 14.54 21.10 -7.28
N TYR A 425 13.87 21.64 -6.26
CA TYR A 425 14.39 21.73 -4.90
C TYR A 425 13.96 20.52 -4.07
N TYR A 426 14.90 19.60 -3.82
CA TYR A 426 14.72 18.35 -3.07
C TYR A 426 15.50 18.38 -1.74
N PRO A 427 14.96 19.00 -0.68
CA PRO A 427 15.68 19.16 0.59
C PRO A 427 16.01 17.84 1.30
N ASP A 428 15.18 16.82 1.11
CA ASP A 428 15.39 15.46 1.64
C ASP A 428 15.86 14.47 0.57
N GLY A 429 16.19 14.96 -0.63
CA GLY A 429 16.58 14.15 -1.78
C GLY A 429 15.45 13.33 -2.42
N ARG A 430 14.20 13.41 -1.92
CA ARG A 430 13.09 12.54 -2.36
C ARG A 430 11.86 13.29 -2.82
N PHE A 431 11.40 14.26 -2.03
CA PHE A 431 10.21 15.05 -2.30
C PHE A 431 10.59 16.49 -2.61
N ASN A 432 10.09 17.01 -3.72
CA ASN A 432 10.33 18.40 -4.06
C ASN A 432 9.54 19.34 -3.14
N HIS A 433 9.87 20.64 -3.18
CA HIS A 433 9.23 21.65 -2.34
C HIS A 433 7.69 21.61 -2.40
N ASN A 434 7.13 21.46 -3.60
CA ASN A 434 5.68 21.41 -3.79
C ASN A 434 5.05 20.22 -3.06
N GLN A 435 5.68 19.05 -3.16
CA GLN A 435 5.25 17.84 -2.45
C GLN A 435 5.39 17.99 -0.94
N GLN A 436 6.47 18.61 -0.46
CA GLN A 436 6.74 18.85 0.95
C GLN A 436 5.63 19.69 1.62
N ILE A 437 5.17 20.76 0.95
CA ILE A 437 4.07 21.59 1.44
C ILE A 437 2.73 20.84 1.31
N ASN A 438 2.46 20.27 0.14
CA ASN A 438 1.17 19.64 -0.14
C ASN A 438 0.86 18.49 0.83
N GLU A 439 1.81 17.60 1.09
CA GLU A 439 1.58 16.43 1.94
C GLU A 439 1.37 16.81 3.41
N ARG A 440 2.10 17.82 3.92
CA ARG A 440 1.88 18.37 5.27
C ARG A 440 0.49 18.99 5.42
N LEU A 441 0.09 19.81 4.45
CA LEU A 441 -1.22 20.46 4.44
C LEU A 441 -2.37 19.44 4.28
N LEU A 442 -2.19 18.43 3.42
CA LEU A 442 -3.16 17.34 3.24
C LEU A 442 -3.35 16.54 4.54
N PHE A 443 -2.26 16.21 5.22
CA PHE A 443 -2.33 15.51 6.50
C PHE A 443 -2.98 16.34 7.59
N LEU A 444 -2.65 17.64 7.67
CA LEU A 444 -3.29 18.55 8.64
C LEU A 444 -4.81 18.66 8.40
N LYS A 445 -5.24 18.81 7.13
CA LYS A 445 -6.66 18.82 6.78
C LYS A 445 -7.34 17.49 7.16
N PHE A 446 -6.67 16.37 6.93
CA PHE A 446 -7.17 15.05 7.31
C PHE A 446 -7.41 14.94 8.82
N ILE A 447 -6.46 15.34 9.66
CA ILE A 447 -6.61 15.30 11.13
C ILE A 447 -7.81 16.16 11.57
N LEU A 448 -7.91 17.39 11.07
CA LEU A 448 -8.98 18.31 11.45
C LEU A 448 -10.36 17.78 11.05
N LYS A 449 -10.47 17.22 9.84
CA LYS A 449 -11.72 16.67 9.31
C LYS A 449 -12.15 15.41 10.06
N GLU A 450 -11.26 14.42 10.16
CA GLU A 450 -11.59 13.14 10.81
C GLU A 450 -11.75 13.29 12.33
N GLY A 451 -11.03 14.23 12.94
CA GLY A 451 -11.16 14.58 14.36
C GLY A 451 -12.36 15.49 14.67
N ARG A 452 -13.07 16.01 13.65
CA ARG A 452 -14.16 17.00 13.79
C ARG A 452 -13.76 18.23 14.62
N GLN A 453 -12.52 18.65 14.48
CA GLN A 453 -11.95 19.78 15.21
C GLN A 453 -12.00 21.04 14.36
N TYR A 454 -12.40 22.17 14.96
CA TYR A 454 -12.34 23.46 14.27
C TYR A 454 -10.89 23.92 14.11
N LEU A 455 -10.64 24.64 13.03
CA LEU A 455 -9.35 25.30 12.81
C LEU A 455 -9.21 26.48 13.80
N SER A 456 -8.23 26.39 14.71
CA SER A 456 -8.01 27.39 15.76
C SER A 456 -7.23 28.60 15.26
N PHE A 457 -7.43 29.76 15.91
CA PHE A 457 -6.72 31.00 15.57
C PHE A 457 -5.19 30.84 15.48
N ASP A 458 -4.57 30.19 16.46
CA ASP A 458 -3.11 30.04 16.51
C ASP A 458 -2.58 29.23 15.33
N LEU A 459 -3.28 28.14 14.95
CA LEU A 459 -2.92 27.34 13.78
C LEU A 459 -3.10 28.14 12.49
N MET A 460 -4.23 28.86 12.33
CA MET A 460 -4.45 29.72 11.17
C MET A 460 -3.32 30.73 11.00
N LYS A 461 -2.95 31.41 12.10
CA LYS A 461 -1.90 32.41 12.11
C LYS A 461 -0.56 31.82 11.71
N MET A 462 -0.16 30.68 12.27
CA MET A 462 1.12 30.03 11.95
C MET A 462 1.23 29.63 10.47
N ILE A 463 0.19 28.99 9.92
CA ILE A 463 0.16 28.57 8.51
C ILE A 463 0.16 29.80 7.58
N TRP A 464 -0.62 30.82 7.93
CA TRP A 464 -0.72 32.03 7.12
C TRP A 464 0.59 32.82 7.10
N MET A 465 1.23 33.00 8.26
CA MET A 465 2.51 33.69 8.35
C MET A 465 3.58 32.94 7.54
N SER A 466 3.64 31.61 7.67
CA SER A 466 4.68 30.80 7.00
C SER A 466 4.49 30.69 5.48
N LEU A 467 3.26 30.54 4.98
CA LEU A 467 2.99 30.25 3.56
C LEU A 467 2.39 31.42 2.76
N ALA A 468 1.70 32.38 3.38
CA ALA A 468 1.08 33.50 2.65
C ALA A 468 1.88 34.81 2.78
N GLU A 469 2.21 35.23 4.01
CA GLU A 469 2.96 36.45 4.28
C GLU A 469 4.46 36.29 3.97
N GLN A 470 5.09 35.23 4.51
CA GLN A 470 6.51 34.94 4.35
C GLN A 470 6.79 33.82 3.34
N ALA A 471 5.94 33.71 2.32
CA ALA A 471 6.07 32.72 1.25
C ALA A 471 7.45 32.78 0.58
N VAL A 472 8.08 31.63 0.35
CA VAL A 472 9.36 31.55 -0.36
C VAL A 472 9.11 31.67 -1.86
N TYR A 473 8.13 30.91 -2.36
CA TYR A 473 7.70 30.91 -3.74
C TYR A 473 6.26 31.44 -3.87
N PRO A 474 5.88 31.99 -5.05
CA PRO A 474 4.48 32.32 -5.32
C PRO A 474 3.54 31.12 -5.17
N TYR A 475 4.02 29.91 -5.49
CA TYR A 475 3.28 28.66 -5.35
C TYR A 475 2.83 28.39 -3.91
N ASP A 476 3.67 28.65 -2.90
CA ASP A 476 3.37 28.42 -1.48
C ASP A 476 2.13 29.21 -1.07
N ARG A 477 2.05 30.47 -1.54
CA ARG A 477 0.93 31.35 -1.29
C ARG A 477 -0.34 30.84 -1.96
N GLU A 478 -0.24 30.34 -3.20
CA GLU A 478 -1.39 29.73 -3.88
C GLU A 478 -1.89 28.48 -3.16
N GLN A 479 -0.99 27.60 -2.71
CA GLN A 479 -1.39 26.42 -1.95
C GLN A 479 -2.00 26.78 -0.60
N CYS A 480 -1.46 27.79 0.08
CA CYS A 480 -2.06 28.34 1.29
C CYS A 480 -3.51 28.78 1.05
N PHE A 481 -3.76 29.58 0.00
CA PHE A 481 -5.11 30.03 -0.34
C PHE A 481 -6.06 28.88 -0.69
N ARG A 482 -5.61 27.91 -1.49
CA ARG A 482 -6.41 26.72 -1.82
C ARG A 482 -6.77 25.93 -0.56
N TRP A 483 -5.76 25.65 0.27
CA TRP A 483 -5.95 24.87 1.48
C TRP A 483 -6.91 25.54 2.47
N PHE A 484 -6.79 26.85 2.71
CA PHE A 484 -7.73 27.58 3.54
C PHE A 484 -9.15 27.57 2.96
N ALA A 485 -9.30 27.86 1.65
CA ALA A 485 -10.62 27.86 1.01
C ALA A 485 -11.35 26.53 1.18
N ASP A 486 -10.65 25.40 0.98
CA ASP A 486 -11.22 24.06 1.11
C ASP A 486 -11.47 23.68 2.58
N THR A 487 -10.56 24.04 3.48
CA THR A 487 -10.65 23.69 4.91
C THR A 487 -11.79 24.45 5.59
N ILE A 488 -12.05 25.71 5.22
CA ILE A 488 -13.16 26.49 5.77
C ILE A 488 -14.52 25.89 5.42
N ASP A 489 -14.67 25.39 4.19
CA ASP A 489 -15.92 24.78 3.73
C ASP A 489 -16.18 23.41 4.40
N GLU A 490 -15.14 22.61 4.63
CA GLU A 490 -15.27 21.25 5.16
C GLU A 490 -15.22 21.17 6.70
N VAL A 491 -14.33 21.94 7.33
CA VAL A 491 -14.01 21.88 8.76
C VAL A 491 -14.59 23.08 9.51
N GLY A 492 -14.44 24.28 8.93
CA GLY A 492 -14.80 25.54 9.58
C GLY A 492 -13.80 25.98 10.66
N PHE A 493 -14.11 27.10 11.30
CA PHE A 493 -13.30 27.72 12.35
C PHE A 493 -14.21 28.28 13.47
N ASP A 494 -13.61 28.56 14.63
CA ASP A 494 -14.31 29.19 15.74
C ASP A 494 -14.67 30.66 15.43
N LEU A 495 -15.86 31.10 15.86
CA LEU A 495 -16.40 32.42 15.49
C LEU A 495 -15.45 33.59 15.82
N LYS A 496 -14.81 33.54 17.00
CA LYS A 496 -13.98 34.65 17.49
C LYS A 496 -12.63 34.66 16.77
N GLY A 497 -11.95 33.52 16.75
CA GLY A 497 -10.67 33.34 16.09
C GLY A 497 -10.72 33.58 14.60
N GLY A 498 -11.74 33.07 13.90
CA GLY A 498 -11.91 33.30 12.47
C GLY A 498 -12.14 34.76 12.10
N LYS A 499 -12.96 35.47 12.88
CA LYS A 499 -13.18 36.92 12.70
C LYS A 499 -11.90 37.70 12.95
N ASP A 500 -11.22 37.44 14.06
CA ASP A 500 -9.97 38.14 14.42
C ASP A 500 -8.86 37.86 13.40
N PHE A 501 -8.74 36.63 12.91
CA PHE A 501 -7.81 36.26 11.85
C PHE A 501 -8.11 37.01 10.55
N PHE A 502 -9.37 37.00 10.11
CA PHE A 502 -9.78 37.68 8.89
C PHE A 502 -9.47 39.18 8.96
N GLN A 503 -9.74 39.83 10.10
CA GLN A 503 -9.48 41.26 10.31
C GLN A 503 -8.01 41.62 10.46
N ASN A 504 -7.25 40.82 11.18
CA ASN A 504 -5.89 41.20 11.58
C ASN A 504 -4.79 40.61 10.71
N HIS A 505 -5.07 39.60 9.89
CA HIS A 505 -4.11 38.94 9.02
C HIS A 505 -4.53 39.00 7.55
N PHE A 506 -5.65 38.38 7.18
CA PHE A 506 -6.06 38.29 5.77
C PHE A 506 -6.23 39.68 5.12
N MET A 507 -7.02 40.56 5.76
CA MET A 507 -7.31 41.90 5.22
C MET A 507 -6.12 42.87 5.23
N LYS A 508 -4.97 42.48 5.80
CA LYS A 508 -3.73 43.25 5.72
C LYS A 508 -2.91 42.90 4.48
N LEU A 509 -3.23 41.81 3.79
CA LEU A 509 -2.52 41.40 2.60
C LEU A 509 -2.73 42.42 1.46
N GLU A 510 -1.67 42.73 0.70
CA GLU A 510 -1.78 43.68 -0.40
C GLU A 510 -2.55 43.10 -1.60
N PRO A 511 -3.48 43.85 -2.23
CA PRO A 511 -4.35 43.35 -3.31
C PRO A 511 -3.63 42.70 -4.48
N HIS A 512 -2.41 43.18 -4.81
CA HIS A 512 -1.60 42.68 -5.92
C HIS A 512 -1.05 41.26 -5.68
N LEU A 513 -0.99 40.82 -4.42
CA LEU A 513 -0.53 39.47 -4.04
C LEU A 513 -1.65 38.42 -4.12
N LEU A 514 -2.92 38.85 -4.23
CA LEU A 514 -4.04 37.95 -4.40
C LEU A 514 -4.11 37.47 -5.84
N THR A 515 -4.13 36.15 -6.00
CA THR A 515 -4.43 35.48 -7.27
C THR A 515 -5.91 35.09 -7.31
N ASP A 516 -6.33 34.39 -8.35
CA ASP A 516 -7.66 33.81 -8.46
C ASP A 516 -8.01 32.93 -7.24
N PHE A 517 -7.06 32.12 -6.78
CA PHE A 517 -7.18 31.30 -5.58
C PHE A 517 -7.30 32.14 -4.31
N GLY A 518 -6.52 33.23 -4.21
CA GLY A 518 -6.62 34.18 -3.10
C GLY A 518 -8.00 34.82 -3.01
N MET A 519 -8.58 35.20 -4.14
CA MET A 519 -9.95 35.76 -4.17
C MET A 519 -11.02 34.72 -3.83
N ASN A 520 -10.86 33.46 -4.24
CA ASN A 520 -11.73 32.37 -3.79
C ASN A 520 -11.62 32.19 -2.27
N CYS A 521 -10.41 32.15 -1.72
CA CYS A 521 -10.18 32.07 -0.28
C CYS A 521 -10.82 33.25 0.46
N PHE A 522 -10.68 34.48 -0.06
CA PHE A 522 -11.35 35.67 0.48
C PHE A 522 -12.87 35.51 0.49
N ASP A 523 -13.49 35.07 -0.62
CA ASP A 523 -14.94 34.86 -0.72
C ASP A 523 -15.44 33.88 0.35
N ARG A 524 -14.73 32.76 0.57
CA ARG A 524 -15.06 31.78 1.60
C ARG A 524 -14.98 32.36 3.00
N PHE A 525 -13.89 33.06 3.34
CA PHE A 525 -13.77 33.74 4.64
C PHE A 525 -14.85 34.81 4.82
N PHE A 526 -15.04 35.67 3.82
CA PHE A 526 -16.01 36.76 3.85
C PHE A 526 -17.43 36.23 4.10
N LYS A 527 -17.85 35.21 3.34
CA LYS A 527 -19.17 34.59 3.50
C LYS A 527 -19.29 33.86 4.84
N SER A 528 -18.26 33.13 5.26
CA SER A 528 -18.29 32.38 6.53
C SER A 528 -18.35 33.29 7.76
N VAL A 529 -17.42 34.26 7.89
CA VAL A 529 -17.37 35.20 9.01
C VAL A 529 -18.65 36.03 9.14
N ASN A 530 -19.19 36.53 8.02
CA ASN A 530 -20.44 37.29 8.05
C ASN A 530 -21.67 36.42 8.30
N THR A 531 -21.65 35.13 7.93
CA THR A 531 -22.73 34.19 8.25
C THR A 531 -22.72 33.84 9.74
N GLN A 532 -21.55 33.55 10.32
CA GLN A 532 -21.41 33.29 11.75
C GLN A 532 -21.72 34.55 12.60
N SER A 533 -21.46 35.76 12.07
CA SER A 533 -21.83 37.03 12.70
C SER A 533 -23.30 37.44 12.46
N HIS A 534 -24.13 36.58 11.86
CA HIS A 534 -25.54 36.83 11.52
C HIS A 534 -25.81 38.01 10.56
N LYS A 535 -24.77 38.51 9.87
CA LYS A 535 -24.86 39.59 8.87
C LYS A 535 -25.25 39.07 7.48
N LEU A 536 -24.91 37.81 7.19
CA LEU A 536 -25.42 37.04 6.06
C LEU A 536 -26.23 35.84 6.55
N ILE A 537 -27.26 35.45 5.82
CA ILE A 537 -28.05 34.24 6.09
C ILE A 537 -27.90 33.27 4.94
N GLN A 538 -27.53 32.02 5.25
CA GLN A 538 -27.41 30.97 4.26
C GLN A 538 -28.80 30.41 3.90
N LYS A 539 -29.23 30.63 2.65
CA LYS A 539 -30.50 30.05 2.13
C LYS A 539 -30.28 28.71 1.43
N ARG A 540 -29.18 28.59 0.68
CA ARG A 540 -28.71 27.37 -0.01
C ARG A 540 -27.18 27.33 0.04
N ARG A 541 -26.57 26.19 -0.33
CA ARG A 541 -25.09 26.04 -0.33
C ARG A 541 -24.37 27.23 -0.96
N SER A 542 -24.84 27.72 -2.12
CA SER A 542 -24.23 28.83 -2.86
C SER A 542 -24.84 30.21 -2.62
N ILE A 543 -26.03 30.33 -2.02
CA ILE A 543 -26.76 31.61 -1.94
C ILE A 543 -26.73 32.13 -0.50
N ARG A 544 -26.13 33.31 -0.33
CA ARG A 544 -26.16 34.08 0.92
C ARG A 544 -27.08 35.29 0.76
N LEU A 545 -27.93 35.52 1.76
CA LEU A 545 -28.83 36.66 1.82
C LEU A 545 -28.27 37.72 2.75
N LEU A 546 -28.28 38.99 2.32
CA LEU A 546 -27.92 40.12 3.16
C LEU A 546 -28.94 40.31 4.28
N ASN A 547 -28.48 40.27 5.53
CA ASN A 547 -29.30 40.49 6.73
C ASN A 547 -28.91 41.76 7.50
N ASP A 548 -27.66 42.22 7.36
CA ASP A 548 -27.15 43.47 7.91
C ASP A 548 -26.17 44.13 6.92
N GLN A 549 -26.23 45.45 6.79
CA GLN A 549 -25.38 46.23 5.88
C GLN A 549 -23.93 46.37 6.35
N ASP A 550 -23.67 46.25 7.66
CA ASP A 550 -22.34 46.45 8.25
C ASP A 550 -21.43 45.24 8.01
N LEU A 551 -21.19 44.84 6.76
CA LEU A 551 -20.44 43.60 6.47
C LEU A 551 -18.97 43.71 6.88
N ILE A 552 -18.48 42.69 7.58
CA ILE A 552 -17.08 42.58 7.97
C ILE A 552 -16.26 42.33 6.70
N GLY A 553 -15.35 43.25 6.41
CA GLY A 553 -14.42 43.19 5.28
C GLY A 553 -14.92 43.77 3.96
N ILE A 554 -16.05 44.49 3.97
CA ILE A 554 -16.55 45.17 2.77
C ILE A 554 -15.58 46.24 2.24
N GLU A 555 -14.91 46.99 3.12
CA GLU A 555 -13.90 47.98 2.71
C GLU A 555 -12.68 47.33 2.06
N TYR A 556 -12.27 46.16 2.54
CA TYR A 556 -11.19 45.41 1.92
C TYR A 556 -11.63 44.84 0.56
N LEU A 557 -12.87 44.35 0.43
CA LEU A 557 -13.43 43.94 -0.88
C LEU A 557 -13.41 45.11 -1.89
N TRP A 558 -13.76 46.32 -1.46
CA TRP A 558 -13.58 47.52 -2.29
C TRP A 558 -12.11 47.76 -2.63
N LYS A 559 -11.18 47.65 -1.68
CA LYS A 559 -9.72 47.75 -1.94
C LYS A 559 -9.29 46.73 -3.01
N LEU A 560 -9.78 45.49 -2.95
CA LEU A 560 -9.49 44.43 -3.93
C LEU A 560 -10.02 44.76 -5.32
N VAL A 561 -11.25 45.27 -5.42
CA VAL A 561 -11.80 45.65 -6.72
C VAL A 561 -11.03 46.83 -7.32
N LEU A 562 -10.71 47.85 -6.52
CA LEU A 562 -10.09 49.06 -7.04
C LEU A 562 -8.62 48.87 -7.41
N ASN A 563 -7.88 48.04 -6.66
CA ASN A 563 -6.41 47.93 -6.76
C ASN A 563 -5.91 46.52 -7.12
N GLY A 564 -6.77 45.51 -7.18
CA GLY A 564 -6.36 44.14 -7.52
C GLY A 564 -6.08 43.94 -9.01
N THR A 565 -5.62 42.73 -9.36
CA THR A 565 -5.53 42.28 -10.76
C THR A 565 -6.92 42.21 -11.40
N ASP A 566 -6.99 42.16 -12.73
CA ASP A 566 -8.30 42.17 -13.41
C ASP A 566 -9.18 40.97 -13.04
N ILE A 567 -8.56 39.80 -12.81
CA ILE A 567 -9.25 38.59 -12.37
C ILE A 567 -9.84 38.77 -10.97
N VAL A 568 -9.04 39.26 -10.02
CA VAL A 568 -9.48 39.53 -8.64
C VAL A 568 -10.57 40.59 -8.62
N ALA A 569 -10.39 41.67 -9.38
CA ALA A 569 -11.37 42.73 -9.47
C ALA A 569 -12.69 42.23 -10.05
N HIS A 570 -12.66 41.46 -11.15
CA HIS A 570 -13.86 40.89 -11.74
C HIS A 570 -14.63 40.01 -10.75
N ARG A 571 -13.94 39.11 -10.04
CA ARG A 571 -14.57 38.28 -8.99
C ARG A 571 -15.12 39.13 -7.84
N GLY A 572 -14.40 40.17 -7.42
CA GLY A 572 -14.89 41.10 -6.40
C GLY A 572 -16.15 41.85 -6.82
N ILE A 573 -16.24 42.26 -8.09
CA ILE A 573 -17.45 42.87 -8.67
C ILE A 573 -18.63 41.90 -8.61
N GLN A 574 -18.42 40.63 -8.98
CA GLN A 574 -19.46 39.62 -8.89
C GLN A 574 -19.92 39.37 -7.45
N LEU A 575 -18.99 39.38 -6.49
CA LEU A 575 -19.31 39.22 -5.08
C LEU A 575 -20.12 40.41 -4.52
N ILE A 576 -19.71 41.65 -4.81
CA ILE A 576 -20.47 42.85 -4.45
C ILE A 576 -21.88 42.79 -5.04
N LYS A 577 -22.00 42.45 -6.33
CA LYS A 577 -23.28 42.27 -7.01
C LYS A 577 -24.14 41.24 -6.28
N GLU A 578 -23.61 40.04 -6.02
CA GLU A 578 -24.30 38.94 -5.34
C GLU A 578 -24.86 39.37 -3.97
N ILE A 579 -24.05 40.08 -3.17
CA ILE A 579 -24.42 40.50 -1.81
C ILE A 579 -25.55 41.51 -1.82
N TYR A 580 -25.43 42.58 -2.61
CA TYR A 580 -26.37 43.70 -2.56
C TYR A 580 -27.66 43.47 -3.36
N THR A 581 -27.75 42.41 -4.16
CA THR A 581 -28.97 42.03 -4.89
C THR A 581 -29.75 40.92 -4.15
N ASN A 582 -29.07 40.06 -3.40
CA ASN A 582 -29.70 39.00 -2.61
C ASN A 582 -30.07 39.49 -1.20
N ILE A 583 -31.10 40.33 -1.08
CA ILE A 583 -31.52 40.90 0.21
C ILE A 583 -32.50 39.95 0.95
N ASN A 584 -32.32 39.78 2.27
CA ASN A 584 -33.23 38.97 3.09
C ASN A 584 -34.64 39.60 3.16
N SER A 585 -35.67 38.77 3.34
CA SER A 585 -37.05 39.22 3.44
C SER A 585 -37.31 40.16 4.62
N SER A 586 -36.52 40.06 5.70
CA SER A 586 -36.60 40.96 6.86
C SER A 586 -36.30 42.42 6.51
N LEU A 587 -35.41 42.65 5.53
CA LEU A 587 -35.00 43.99 5.10
C LEU A 587 -35.87 44.55 3.96
N LYS A 588 -36.98 43.89 3.61
CA LYS A 588 -37.84 44.31 2.49
C LYS A 588 -38.34 45.74 2.59
N ASN A 589 -38.65 46.19 3.80
CA ASN A 589 -39.14 47.56 4.05
C ASN A 589 -38.04 48.61 3.83
N ASP A 590 -36.78 48.21 3.99
CA ASP A 590 -35.61 49.10 3.88
C ASP A 590 -34.91 49.02 2.51
N ILE A 591 -35.37 48.16 1.58
CA ILE A 591 -34.75 47.92 0.27
C ILE A 591 -34.40 49.23 -0.45
N LYS A 592 -35.31 50.22 -0.46
CA LYS A 592 -35.06 51.53 -1.09
C LYS A 592 -33.87 52.23 -0.46
N ARG A 593 -33.77 52.24 0.87
CA ARG A 593 -32.64 52.82 1.61
C ARG A 593 -31.35 52.07 1.27
N ILE A 594 -31.39 50.73 1.22
CA ILE A 594 -30.22 49.90 0.87
C ILE A 594 -29.67 50.25 -0.51
N HIS A 595 -30.53 50.28 -1.52
CA HIS A 595 -30.15 50.66 -2.88
C HIS A 595 -29.59 52.08 -2.94
N GLN A 596 -30.23 53.04 -2.26
CA GLN A 596 -29.76 54.42 -2.21
C GLN A 596 -28.38 54.55 -1.56
N THR A 597 -28.16 53.93 -0.40
CA THR A 597 -26.87 53.94 0.30
C THR A 597 -25.77 53.33 -0.58
N PHE A 598 -26.04 52.19 -1.22
CA PHE A 598 -25.07 51.54 -2.10
C PHE A 598 -24.70 52.39 -3.33
N LEU A 599 -25.70 53.00 -3.98
CA LEU A 599 -25.48 53.88 -5.12
C LEU A 599 -24.69 55.14 -4.71
N GLN A 600 -25.03 55.76 -3.58
CA GLN A 600 -24.30 56.91 -3.04
C GLN A 600 -22.83 56.57 -2.78
N GLU A 601 -22.55 55.39 -2.23
CA GLU A 601 -21.18 54.93 -1.99
C GLU A 601 -20.41 54.73 -3.31
N CYS A 602 -21.04 54.14 -4.32
CA CYS A 602 -20.46 54.01 -5.65
C CYS A 602 -20.15 55.38 -6.27
N PHE A 603 -21.08 56.33 -6.21
CA PHE A 603 -20.89 57.68 -6.76
C PHE A 603 -19.82 58.47 -6.00
N LYS A 604 -19.76 58.34 -4.68
CA LYS A 604 -18.71 58.97 -3.85
C LYS A 604 -17.33 58.45 -4.25
N ARG A 605 -17.18 57.13 -4.43
CA ARG A 605 -15.91 56.53 -4.89
C ARG A 605 -15.57 56.94 -6.32
N LEU A 606 -16.57 57.00 -7.21
CA LEU A 606 -16.41 57.46 -8.59
C LEU A 606 -15.91 58.91 -8.61
N GLN A 607 -16.51 59.79 -7.82
CA GLN A 607 -16.13 61.19 -7.69
C GLN A 607 -14.68 61.33 -7.21
N ASN A 608 -14.27 60.58 -6.18
CA ASN A 608 -12.89 60.61 -5.67
C ASN A 608 -11.87 60.22 -6.75
N VAL A 609 -12.17 59.19 -7.55
CA VAL A 609 -11.30 58.76 -8.65
C VAL A 609 -11.26 59.81 -9.75
N TYR A 610 -12.41 60.38 -10.11
CA TYR A 610 -12.52 61.43 -11.13
C TYR A 610 -11.73 62.69 -10.78
N GLU A 611 -11.84 63.19 -9.55
CA GLU A 611 -11.06 64.35 -9.09
C GLU A 611 -9.55 64.05 -9.13
N THR A 612 -9.14 62.81 -8.89
CA THR A 612 -7.73 62.41 -9.00
C THR A 612 -7.25 62.40 -10.46
N ILE A 613 -8.09 61.96 -11.41
CA ILE A 613 -7.77 61.92 -12.85
C ILE A 613 -7.66 63.34 -13.43
N LYS A 614 -8.51 64.26 -12.96
CA LYS A 614 -8.53 65.67 -13.39
C LYS A 614 -7.20 66.39 -13.11
N ILE A 615 -6.45 65.96 -12.10
CA ILE A 615 -5.12 66.46 -11.79
C ILE A 615 -4.11 65.81 -12.75
N LYS A 616 -3.25 66.61 -13.41
CA LYS A 616 -2.19 66.09 -14.29
C LYS A 616 -1.29 65.12 -13.51
N THR A 617 -1.43 63.83 -13.80
CA THR A 617 -0.69 62.73 -13.19
C THR A 617 0.16 62.03 -14.24
N ASN A 618 1.15 61.24 -13.80
CA ASN A 618 1.95 60.41 -14.70
C ASN A 618 1.03 59.48 -15.53
N PRO A 619 1.28 59.28 -16.84
CA PRO A 619 0.45 58.42 -17.71
C PRO A 619 0.17 57.03 -17.15
N ILE A 620 1.11 56.41 -16.42
CA ILE A 620 0.91 55.09 -15.80
C ILE A 620 -0.14 55.16 -14.68
N ILE A 621 -0.03 56.16 -13.81
CA ILE A 621 -0.97 56.39 -12.70
C ILE A 621 -2.35 56.75 -13.27
N HIS A 622 -2.38 57.58 -14.32
CA HIS A 622 -3.60 57.95 -15.01
C HIS A 622 -4.32 56.72 -15.58
N GLN A 623 -3.59 55.80 -16.23
CA GLN A 623 -4.17 54.54 -16.74
C GLN A 623 -4.70 53.64 -15.62
N GLN A 624 -3.98 53.51 -14.50
CA GLN A 624 -4.45 52.76 -13.34
C GLN A 624 -5.75 53.34 -12.77
N LYS A 625 -5.83 54.68 -12.64
CA LYS A 625 -7.04 55.36 -12.16
C LYS A 625 -8.21 55.24 -13.14
N LEU A 626 -7.97 55.28 -14.44
CA LEU A 626 -8.98 54.98 -15.46
C LEU A 626 -9.52 53.55 -15.30
N ASN A 627 -8.65 52.56 -15.10
CA ASN A 627 -9.08 51.18 -14.83
C ASN A 627 -9.94 51.10 -13.57
N THR A 628 -9.55 51.77 -12.48
CA THR A 628 -10.36 51.88 -11.25
C THR A 628 -11.75 52.47 -11.54
N LEU A 629 -11.82 53.54 -12.34
CA LEU A 629 -13.07 54.18 -12.74
C LEU A 629 -13.97 53.21 -13.54
N ILE A 630 -13.39 52.51 -14.53
CA ILE A 630 -14.09 51.51 -15.33
C ILE A 630 -14.65 50.39 -14.43
N ARG A 631 -13.90 49.94 -13.42
CA ARG A 631 -14.34 48.92 -12.48
C ARG A 631 -15.53 49.38 -11.64
N ILE A 632 -15.54 50.62 -11.15
CA ILE A 632 -16.70 51.18 -10.42
C ILE A 632 -17.93 51.28 -11.34
N LEU A 633 -17.76 51.77 -12.57
CA LEU A 633 -18.85 51.81 -13.56
C LEU A 633 -19.36 50.42 -13.91
N THR A 634 -18.48 49.43 -13.95
CA THR A 634 -18.85 48.03 -14.18
C THR A 634 -19.70 47.51 -13.02
N ILE A 635 -19.34 47.78 -11.75
CA ILE A 635 -20.18 47.44 -10.59
C ILE A 635 -21.57 48.05 -10.76
N LEU A 636 -21.66 49.34 -11.05
CA LEU A 636 -22.93 50.03 -11.23
C LEU A 636 -23.76 49.38 -12.33
N ARG A 637 -23.15 49.08 -13.49
CA ARG A 637 -23.82 48.45 -14.62
C ARG A 637 -24.32 47.05 -14.27
N GLU A 638 -23.46 46.20 -13.71
CA GLU A 638 -23.81 44.82 -13.34
C GLU A 638 -24.89 44.78 -12.24
N TYR A 639 -24.79 45.67 -11.26
CA TYR A 639 -25.77 45.81 -10.19
C TYR A 639 -27.14 46.23 -10.72
N LEU A 640 -27.19 47.30 -11.53
CA LEU A 640 -28.44 47.78 -12.14
C LEU A 640 -29.06 46.72 -13.04
N ALA A 641 -28.24 46.03 -13.85
CA ALA A 641 -28.70 44.94 -14.71
C ALA A 641 -29.32 43.79 -13.91
N GLU A 642 -28.73 43.41 -12.78
CA GLU A 642 -29.26 42.35 -11.91
C GLU A 642 -30.56 42.76 -11.20
N CYS A 643 -30.63 44.00 -10.68
CA CYS A 643 -31.87 44.57 -10.15
C CYS A 643 -32.97 44.63 -11.22
N ASP A 644 -32.59 44.94 -12.46
CA ASP A 644 -33.48 44.98 -13.60
C ASP A 644 -34.00 43.60 -13.99
N TYR A 645 -33.13 42.61 -14.05
CA TYR A 645 -33.46 41.22 -14.36
C TYR A 645 -34.35 40.57 -13.29
N SER A 646 -34.07 40.84 -12.01
CA SER A 646 -34.80 40.28 -10.86
C SER A 646 -36.23 40.83 -10.72
N TYR A 647 -36.57 41.91 -11.41
CA TYR A 647 -37.90 42.49 -11.37
C TYR A 647 -38.82 41.86 -12.42
N HIS A 648 -39.71 40.98 -11.97
CA HIS A 648 -40.63 40.24 -12.85
C HIS A 648 -42.03 40.88 -12.99
N LYS A 649 -42.23 42.07 -12.42
CA LYS A 649 -43.48 42.81 -12.56
C LYS A 649 -43.41 43.76 -13.74
N GLU A 650 -44.56 44.25 -14.15
CA GLU A 650 -44.66 45.31 -15.14
C GLU A 650 -44.06 46.61 -14.62
N ARG A 651 -43.30 47.30 -15.47
CA ARG A 651 -42.65 48.57 -15.15
C ARG A 651 -43.26 49.71 -15.95
N SER A 652 -43.48 50.85 -15.30
CA SER A 652 -43.78 52.12 -15.97
C SER A 652 -42.52 52.70 -16.65
N ILE A 653 -41.35 52.49 -16.04
CA ILE A 653 -40.05 52.90 -16.57
C ILE A 653 -39.29 51.63 -16.98
N LEU A 654 -39.03 51.49 -18.28
CA LEU A 654 -38.29 50.34 -18.79
C LEU A 654 -36.88 50.27 -18.17
N PRO A 655 -36.35 49.07 -17.93
CA PRO A 655 -34.96 48.91 -17.50
C PRO A 655 -34.03 49.54 -18.55
N MET A 656 -32.87 50.01 -18.12
CA MET A 656 -31.97 50.80 -18.98
C MET A 656 -31.55 50.03 -20.24
N SER A 657 -31.37 48.71 -20.12
CA SER A 657 -31.07 47.79 -21.24
C SER A 657 -32.20 47.67 -22.28
N ARG A 658 -33.42 48.11 -21.96
CA ARG A 658 -34.60 48.10 -22.82
C ARG A 658 -35.15 49.49 -23.11
N ALA A 659 -34.41 50.54 -22.76
CA ALA A 659 -34.80 51.94 -23.03
C ALA A 659 -34.75 52.29 -24.54
N PHE A 660 -34.31 51.36 -25.39
CA PHE A 660 -34.27 51.50 -26.85
C PHE A 660 -34.96 50.29 -27.51
N ARG A 661 -35.47 50.50 -28.73
CA ARG A 661 -36.06 49.44 -29.54
C ARG A 661 -34.99 48.42 -29.93
N GLY A 662 -35.28 47.15 -29.70
CA GLY A 662 -34.41 46.06 -30.13
C GLY A 662 -34.41 45.86 -31.64
N ARG A 663 -33.83 44.75 -32.11
CA ARG A 663 -33.98 44.36 -33.53
C ARG A 663 -35.44 44.10 -33.83
N SER A 664 -35.92 44.53 -34.99
CA SER A 664 -37.30 44.25 -35.41
C SER A 664 -37.53 42.74 -35.50
N VAL A 665 -38.63 42.29 -34.93
CA VAL A 665 -39.07 40.89 -34.94
C VAL A 665 -40.55 40.86 -35.22
N THR A 666 -40.99 39.98 -36.11
CA THR A 666 -42.42 39.72 -36.30
C THR A 666 -42.82 38.53 -35.42
N VAL A 667 -43.76 38.76 -34.49
CA VAL A 667 -44.32 37.71 -33.65
C VAL A 667 -45.61 37.24 -34.30
N ILE A 668 -45.66 35.96 -34.68
CA ILE A 668 -46.88 35.33 -35.22
C ILE A 668 -47.65 34.74 -34.04
N ILE A 669 -48.83 35.30 -33.75
CA ILE A 669 -49.68 34.86 -32.64
C ILE A 669 -50.82 34.04 -33.22
N ARG A 670 -50.83 32.75 -32.89
CA ARG A 670 -51.88 31.80 -33.27
C ARG A 670 -52.84 31.60 -32.12
N LEU A 671 -54.08 32.06 -32.25
CA LEU A 671 -55.12 31.86 -31.26
C LEU A 671 -55.96 30.63 -31.62
N ASN A 672 -55.88 29.61 -30.77
CA ASN A 672 -56.67 28.41 -30.93
C ASN A 672 -57.88 28.46 -29.98
N THR A 673 -58.89 29.26 -30.33
CA THR A 673 -60.17 29.26 -29.62
C THR A 673 -60.96 28.03 -30.03
N GLY A 674 -61.02 27.03 -29.16
CA GLY A 674 -61.71 25.78 -29.43
C GLY A 674 -63.17 25.96 -29.89
N GLN A 675 -63.53 25.19 -30.91
CA GLN A 675 -64.86 24.97 -31.51
C GLN A 675 -65.46 26.14 -32.32
N ASN A 676 -65.34 26.01 -33.64
CA ASN A 676 -66.09 26.70 -34.72
C ASN A 676 -65.90 28.21 -34.92
N ARG A 677 -64.82 28.82 -34.43
CA ARG A 677 -64.36 30.14 -34.92
C ARG A 677 -63.10 29.99 -35.77
N GLN A 678 -63.02 30.74 -36.87
CA GLN A 678 -61.84 30.79 -37.73
C GLN A 678 -60.59 31.08 -36.89
N THR A 679 -59.54 30.29 -37.07
CA THR A 679 -58.23 30.58 -36.49
C THR A 679 -57.69 31.85 -37.12
N GLU A 680 -57.78 32.96 -36.40
CA GLU A 680 -57.14 34.21 -36.79
C GLU A 680 -55.70 34.21 -36.30
N ASP A 681 -54.78 33.84 -37.20
CA ASP A 681 -53.36 34.13 -37.04
C ASP A 681 -53.17 35.63 -37.28
N PHE A 682 -52.46 36.30 -36.36
CA PHE A 682 -52.07 37.68 -36.60
C PHE A 682 -50.58 37.89 -36.38
N GLU A 683 -50.02 38.70 -37.27
CA GLU A 683 -48.65 39.16 -37.21
C GLU A 683 -48.59 40.44 -36.39
N TYR A 684 -47.67 40.46 -35.42
CA TYR A 684 -47.38 41.64 -34.63
C TYR A 684 -45.92 42.04 -34.84
N ALA A 685 -45.73 43.21 -35.46
CA ALA A 685 -44.42 43.83 -35.58
C ALA A 685 -43.96 44.29 -34.19
N SER A 686 -42.89 43.66 -33.70
CA SER A 686 -42.32 43.88 -32.37
C SER A 686 -40.80 44.08 -32.49
N HIS A 687 -40.11 44.03 -31.35
CA HIS A 687 -38.67 44.05 -31.29
C HIS A 687 -38.11 43.19 -30.15
N THR A 688 -36.84 42.80 -30.23
CA THR A 688 -36.20 41.91 -29.25
C THR A 688 -36.22 42.41 -27.79
N ASN A 689 -36.40 43.71 -27.57
CA ASN A 689 -36.48 44.31 -26.23
C ASN A 689 -37.92 44.42 -25.67
N GLU A 690 -38.94 43.95 -26.41
CA GLU A 690 -40.36 44.06 -26.02
C GLU A 690 -40.66 43.08 -24.89
N THR A 691 -41.63 43.40 -24.01
CA THR A 691 -42.01 42.48 -22.91
C THR A 691 -43.13 41.54 -23.32
N TRP A 692 -43.07 40.29 -22.86
CA TRP A 692 -44.20 39.35 -22.98
C TRP A 692 -45.48 39.90 -22.33
N GLY A 693 -45.37 40.73 -21.29
CA GLY A 693 -46.51 41.40 -20.67
C GLY A 693 -47.21 42.39 -21.61
N HIS A 694 -46.45 43.15 -22.40
CA HIS A 694 -46.99 44.06 -23.42
C HIS A 694 -47.68 43.28 -24.54
N ILE A 695 -47.05 42.22 -25.04
CA ILE A 695 -47.64 41.31 -26.04
C ILE A 695 -48.95 40.72 -25.51
N ARG A 696 -48.98 40.24 -24.26
CA ARG A 696 -50.19 39.69 -23.63
C ARG A 696 -51.30 40.73 -23.50
N ARG A 697 -51.00 41.97 -23.14
CA ARG A 697 -51.99 43.06 -23.10
C ARG A 697 -52.50 43.44 -24.47
N MET A 698 -51.65 43.45 -25.49
CA MET A 698 -52.07 43.65 -26.87
C MET A 698 -53.04 42.55 -27.33
N ILE A 699 -52.75 41.28 -27.01
CA ILE A 699 -53.67 40.17 -27.28
C ILE A 699 -55.00 40.39 -26.54
N TYR A 700 -54.96 40.77 -25.26
CA TYR A 700 -56.15 41.02 -24.43
C TYR A 700 -56.93 42.29 -24.79
N LEU A 701 -56.31 43.28 -25.45
CA LEU A 701 -57.03 44.46 -25.93
C LEU A 701 -57.70 44.20 -27.28
N ARG A 702 -57.20 43.22 -28.02
CA ARG A 702 -57.72 42.84 -29.34
C ARG A 702 -58.90 41.85 -29.25
N TYR A 703 -59.05 41.16 -28.12
CA TYR A 703 -60.08 40.16 -27.83
C TYR A 703 -60.66 40.41 -26.45
#